data_AF-A0A3D1JIE0-F1
#
_entry.id   AF-A0A3D1JIE0-F1
#
_cell.length_a   1.000
_cell.length_b   1.000
_cell.length_c   1.000
_cell.angle_alpha   90.00
_cell.angle_beta   90.00
_cell.angle_gamma   90.00
#
_symmetry.space_group_name_H-M   'P 1'
#
loop_
_entity.id
_entity.type
_entity.pdbx_description
1 polymer ?
#
loop_
_entity_poly.entity_id
_entity_poly.type
_entity_poly.pdbx_seq_one_letter_code
_entity_poly.pdbx_strand_id
1 'polypeptide(L)'
;MQPDSFQRLLRGPFFEAARAGNHRWWRVVLTLLLVFASLTVATALLVTPLLMVYPSTDLLNRAPLPLALTVALAPFGAAWLTLGYALPAFHRRSFRSLLLPGGAFRWRLFFLSGGVWVLLAAAVDGVQALLGAGDYRWSFEARRFWPYLGVALLWMPVQTSAEELIFRGYLTQVFGVRARHVWWPLLAPALIFALLHLPNPEVSALGGQYALPQYFLMGVLLGWVTLDSQGLEMAFGLHLANNLYTGLVAGLRDSALPSASLFIIEDLNPMVNLVLIVMAGAVYLLLAGRLARKFRWPTAAVLLLLLTACIPAATPAAPEAGSPLRLEDCLLSAKGHSTQVVARCGQLEVPENPADPHRRTIRLNVAVVKAQSSNPAPDPLFMLAGGPGQAATEAFLPMLSLLDRVTFKRDVVLVDQRGTGKSNPLHCTSGTEDEALGGRLPSADEVYQQMRHCVEDELQGDPQFYTTEIAMQDLEAVRKALGYGQINLLGVSYGTRAALTYMRLYPQNVRTAILDGVVPPGWAIGQSLRHDAQRALDLIFARCAGDPACREAFPKLSQEWEQLLQQLKQTPAQVSVPHPTTGEATTISLGAEAVGTMVRLITYSSDYAVLLPWLIHTAAQGNLQPLAAQYLLVLKDNDTLIEDGLFFAVLCSEDVPLLPPEGEPGEYFFYDVTGSWRAACRAFPSNPQAHANEAFPALEIPTLLISGEADPVTPPENGEAARKYLPDSLHVVLPGMGHGNFYVGCVPGLVRQLVEKASVEGIDAGCVERTAPLPFFVSALGPQP
;
A
#
# COMPACT_ATOMS: atom_id res chain seq x y z
N MET A 1 -24.76 44.30 10.29
CA MET A 1 -23.75 44.27 9.21
C MET A 1 -24.08 45.37 8.21
N GLN A 2 -23.22 46.38 7.97
CA GLN A 2 -23.47 47.32 6.88
C GLN A 2 -23.09 46.67 5.53
N PRO A 3 -24.02 46.49 4.57
CA PRO A 3 -23.73 45.89 3.27
C PRO A 3 -22.66 46.61 2.43
N ASP A 4 -22.28 47.83 2.79
CA ASP A 4 -21.28 48.66 2.09
C ASP A 4 -19.81 48.24 2.29
N SER A 5 -19.46 47.43 3.30
CA SER A 5 -18.06 47.05 3.55
C SER A 5 -17.53 46.00 2.55
N PHE A 6 -18.35 45.01 2.20
CA PHE A 6 -18.01 43.95 1.25
C PHE A 6 -18.03 44.42 -0.21
N GLN A 7 -18.96 45.32 -0.56
CA GLN A 7 -18.98 45.91 -1.90
C GLN A 7 -17.73 46.74 -2.21
N ARG A 8 -17.11 47.36 -1.18
CA ARG A 8 -15.85 48.09 -1.35
C ARG A 8 -14.70 47.20 -1.82
N LEU A 9 -14.65 45.93 -1.41
CA LEU A 9 -13.61 44.99 -1.86
C LEU A 9 -13.72 44.70 -3.37
N LEU A 10 -14.95 44.63 -3.89
CA LEU A 10 -15.23 44.42 -5.31
C LEU A 10 -15.02 45.69 -6.17
N ARG A 11 -14.94 46.87 -5.55
CA ARG A 11 -14.71 48.15 -6.25
C ARG A 11 -13.25 48.60 -6.25
N GLY A 12 -12.35 47.88 -5.58
CA GLY A 12 -10.95 48.25 -5.49
C GLY A 12 -10.13 48.00 -6.77
N PRO A 13 -8.85 48.44 -6.78
CA PRO A 13 -7.99 48.44 -7.96
C PRO A 13 -7.78 47.04 -8.55
N PHE A 14 -7.87 45.99 -7.71
CA PHE A 14 -7.77 44.61 -8.13
C PHE A 14 -8.82 44.22 -9.20
N PHE A 15 -10.06 44.68 -9.03
CA PHE A 15 -11.15 44.41 -9.96
C PHE A 15 -11.30 45.51 -11.02
N GLU A 16 -10.91 46.75 -10.74
CA GLU A 16 -10.87 47.81 -11.75
C GLU A 16 -9.92 47.46 -12.89
N ALA A 17 -8.73 46.93 -12.57
CA ALA A 17 -7.80 46.42 -13.56
C ALA A 17 -8.43 45.34 -14.44
N ALA A 18 -9.39 44.56 -13.90
CA ALA A 18 -10.13 43.54 -14.63
C ALA A 18 -11.23 44.12 -15.52
N ARG A 19 -12.00 45.10 -15.06
CA ARG A 19 -13.11 45.70 -15.83
C ARG A 19 -12.70 46.28 -17.19
N ALA A 20 -11.43 46.64 -17.37
CA ALA A 20 -10.89 47.11 -18.64
C ALA A 20 -10.87 46.04 -19.76
N GLY A 21 -10.97 44.75 -19.42
CA GLY A 21 -10.90 43.62 -20.37
C GLY A 21 -12.25 43.03 -20.79
N ASN A 22 -12.22 42.19 -21.83
CA ASN A 22 -13.39 41.42 -22.29
C ASN A 22 -13.45 40.05 -21.61
N HIS A 23 -14.53 39.78 -20.88
CA HIS A 23 -14.64 38.55 -20.07
C HIS A 23 -15.73 37.59 -20.55
N ARG A 24 -16.24 37.67 -21.79
CA ARG A 24 -17.29 36.74 -22.27
C ARG A 24 -16.95 35.28 -21.92
N TRP A 25 -17.92 34.50 -21.44
CA TRP A 25 -17.69 33.16 -20.87
C TRP A 25 -16.88 32.23 -21.77
N TRP A 26 -17.15 32.24 -23.08
CA TRP A 26 -16.38 31.42 -24.02
C TRP A 26 -14.88 31.77 -24.06
N ARG A 27 -14.50 33.03 -23.82
CA ARG A 27 -13.09 33.47 -23.74
C ARG A 27 -12.43 32.98 -22.46
N VAL A 28 -13.20 32.96 -21.37
CA VAL A 28 -12.75 32.41 -20.09
C VAL A 28 -12.51 30.92 -20.19
N VAL A 29 -13.51 30.18 -20.69
CA VAL A 29 -13.40 28.73 -20.91
C VAL A 29 -12.26 28.42 -21.87
N LEU A 30 -12.15 29.12 -22.99
CA LEU A 30 -11.04 28.93 -23.94
C LEU A 30 -9.68 29.16 -23.29
N THR A 31 -9.53 30.21 -22.48
CA THR A 31 -8.26 30.49 -21.78
C THR A 31 -7.89 29.37 -20.81
N LEU A 32 -8.86 28.87 -20.02
CA LEU A 32 -8.63 27.77 -19.10
C LEU A 32 -8.30 26.46 -19.82
N LEU A 33 -9.00 26.16 -20.93
CA LEU A 33 -8.71 25.00 -21.76
C LEU A 33 -7.31 25.08 -22.38
N LEU A 34 -6.88 26.25 -22.84
CA LEU A 34 -5.54 26.44 -23.39
C LEU A 34 -4.46 26.28 -22.31
N VAL A 35 -4.70 26.79 -21.10
CA VAL A 35 -3.78 26.62 -19.95
C VAL A 35 -3.69 25.14 -19.55
N PHE A 36 -4.81 24.43 -19.48
CA PHE A 36 -4.82 23.00 -19.16
C PHE A 36 -4.17 22.16 -20.26
N ALA A 37 -4.44 22.49 -21.52
CA ALA A 37 -3.81 21.82 -22.67
C ALA A 37 -2.30 22.06 -22.68
N SER A 38 -1.82 23.28 -22.36
CA SER A 38 -0.38 23.55 -22.33
C SER A 38 0.33 22.86 -21.17
N LEU A 39 -0.32 22.72 -20.01
CA LEU A 39 0.16 21.85 -18.93
C LEU A 39 0.29 20.41 -19.41
N THR A 40 -0.78 19.85 -19.97
CA THR A 40 -0.83 18.45 -20.43
C THR A 40 0.24 18.17 -21.49
N VAL A 41 0.37 19.05 -22.48
CA VAL A 41 1.37 18.90 -23.55
C VAL A 41 2.79 19.04 -23.01
N ALA A 42 3.05 20.02 -22.13
CA ALA A 42 4.37 20.18 -21.53
C ALA A 42 4.75 18.98 -20.65
N THR A 43 3.81 18.45 -19.86
CA THR A 43 4.00 17.22 -19.09
C THR A 43 4.30 16.06 -20.03
N ALA A 44 3.50 15.85 -21.08
CA ALA A 44 3.73 14.76 -22.04
C ALA A 44 5.10 14.86 -22.72
N LEU A 45 5.55 16.06 -23.10
CA LEU A 45 6.86 16.28 -23.72
C LEU A 45 8.03 15.96 -22.78
N LEU A 46 7.87 16.16 -21.47
CA LEU A 46 8.89 15.83 -20.47
C LEU A 46 8.84 14.35 -20.07
N VAL A 47 7.64 13.79 -19.94
CA VAL A 47 7.39 12.42 -19.49
C VAL A 47 7.73 11.40 -20.58
N THR A 48 7.38 11.65 -21.85
CA THR A 48 7.60 10.69 -22.95
C THR A 48 9.05 10.23 -23.11
N PRO A 49 10.06 11.12 -23.22
CA PRO A 49 11.46 10.68 -23.30
C PRO A 49 11.92 10.03 -21.99
N LEU A 50 11.38 10.46 -20.84
CA LEU A 50 11.71 9.87 -19.56
C LEU A 50 11.16 8.45 -19.43
N LEU A 51 9.97 8.16 -19.97
CA LEU A 51 9.42 6.80 -20.07
C LEU A 51 10.24 5.88 -20.97
N MET A 52 10.96 6.42 -21.96
CA MET A 52 11.89 5.63 -22.78
C MET A 52 13.14 5.22 -21.99
N VAL A 53 13.55 6.02 -20.99
CA VAL A 53 14.70 5.74 -20.11
C VAL A 53 14.27 4.93 -18.89
N TYR A 54 13.08 5.20 -18.35
CA TYR A 54 12.48 4.58 -17.18
C TYR A 54 11.07 4.06 -17.55
N PRO A 55 10.95 2.88 -18.21
CA PRO A 55 9.68 2.35 -18.67
C PRO A 55 8.83 1.81 -17.51
N SER A 56 8.25 2.73 -16.73
CA SER A 56 7.48 2.46 -15.52
C SER A 56 6.27 3.39 -15.46
N THR A 57 5.14 2.88 -14.96
CA THR A 57 3.98 3.71 -14.60
C THR A 57 4.24 4.57 -13.36
N ASP A 58 5.26 4.23 -12.56
CA ASP A 58 5.70 5.00 -11.40
C ASP A 58 7.01 5.75 -11.71
N LEU A 59 6.89 6.73 -12.60
CA LEU A 59 8.03 7.45 -13.15
C LEU A 59 8.67 8.41 -12.14
N LEU A 60 7.84 9.07 -11.32
CA LEU A 60 8.28 10.12 -10.40
C LEU A 60 9.07 9.55 -9.21
N ASN A 61 8.79 8.32 -8.78
CA ASN A 61 9.54 7.67 -7.70
C ASN A 61 10.84 7.01 -8.18
N ARG A 62 10.96 6.68 -9.47
CA ARG A 62 12.17 6.03 -10.03
C ARG A 62 13.18 6.99 -10.62
N ALA A 63 12.73 8.14 -11.12
CA ALA A 63 13.63 9.16 -11.64
C ALA A 63 14.42 9.82 -10.50
N PRO A 64 15.66 10.28 -10.74
CA PRO A 64 16.41 11.05 -9.76
C PRO A 64 15.56 12.21 -9.23
N LEU A 65 15.52 12.39 -7.92
CA LEU A 65 14.61 13.33 -7.26
C LEU A 65 14.59 14.76 -7.87
N PRO A 66 15.73 15.38 -8.23
CA PRO A 66 15.72 16.69 -8.89
C PRO A 66 15.04 16.67 -10.28
N LEU A 67 15.17 15.56 -11.01
CA LEU A 67 14.51 15.37 -12.30
C LEU A 67 13.02 15.13 -12.13
N ALA A 68 12.62 14.27 -11.18
CA ALA A 68 11.21 14.03 -10.85
C ALA A 68 10.49 15.34 -10.48
N LEU A 69 11.10 16.13 -9.59
CA LEU A 69 10.57 17.45 -9.22
C LEU A 69 10.50 18.40 -10.42
N THR A 70 11.51 18.40 -11.29
CA THR A 70 11.49 19.20 -12.53
C THR A 70 10.34 18.80 -13.44
N VAL A 71 10.10 17.51 -13.66
CA VAL A 71 9.01 17.01 -14.50
C VAL A 71 7.64 17.36 -13.91
N ALA A 72 7.50 17.30 -12.58
CA ALA A 72 6.28 17.68 -11.89
C ALA A 72 5.97 19.19 -11.98
N LEU A 73 6.99 20.05 -11.88
CA LEU A 73 6.78 21.50 -11.71
C LEU A 73 7.03 22.35 -12.98
N ALA A 74 7.93 21.93 -13.87
CA ALA A 74 8.25 22.69 -15.09
C ALA A 74 7.05 22.94 -16.02
N PRO A 75 6.07 22.02 -16.18
CA PRO A 75 4.87 22.27 -16.98
C PRO A 75 4.11 23.54 -16.58
N PHE A 76 4.15 23.95 -15.31
CA PHE A 76 3.52 25.19 -14.84
C PHE A 76 4.13 26.45 -15.46
N GLY A 77 5.38 26.39 -15.94
CA GLY A 77 5.95 27.45 -16.78
C GLY A 77 5.19 27.64 -18.09
N ALA A 78 4.73 26.56 -18.72
CA ALA A 78 3.90 26.62 -19.93
C ALA A 78 2.52 27.21 -19.63
N ALA A 79 1.90 26.84 -18.50
CA ALA A 79 0.65 27.46 -18.03
C ALA A 79 0.81 28.97 -17.85
N TRP A 80 1.90 29.40 -17.20
CA TRP A 80 2.22 30.80 -16.96
C TRP A 80 2.34 31.58 -18.28
N LEU A 81 3.12 31.06 -19.24
CA LEU A 81 3.32 31.69 -20.55
C LEU A 81 2.01 31.75 -21.35
N THR A 82 1.22 30.68 -21.29
CA THR A 82 -0.08 30.60 -21.98
C THR A 82 -1.05 31.64 -21.44
N LEU A 83 -1.13 31.79 -20.13
CA LEU A 83 -1.96 32.84 -19.50
C LEU A 83 -1.44 34.24 -19.89
N GLY A 84 -0.13 34.44 -19.89
CA GLY A 84 0.53 35.67 -20.34
C GLY A 84 0.15 36.09 -21.76
N TYR A 85 0.04 35.13 -22.67
CA TYR A 85 -0.38 35.35 -24.06
C TYR A 85 -1.90 35.49 -24.22
N ALA A 86 -2.68 34.65 -23.52
CA ALA A 86 -4.14 34.61 -23.62
C ALA A 86 -4.80 35.93 -23.19
N LEU A 87 -4.22 36.61 -22.20
CA LEU A 87 -4.75 37.88 -21.69
C LEU A 87 -4.80 39.01 -22.75
N PRO A 88 -3.69 39.37 -23.43
CA PRO A 88 -3.74 40.36 -24.49
C PRO A 88 -4.53 39.86 -25.71
N ALA A 89 -4.36 38.59 -26.11
CA ALA A 89 -4.98 38.03 -27.32
C ALA A 89 -6.51 37.90 -27.21
N PHE A 90 -7.00 37.31 -26.13
CA PHE A 90 -8.43 37.02 -25.96
C PHE A 90 -9.13 38.02 -25.04
N HIS A 91 -8.46 38.61 -24.06
CA HIS A 91 -9.13 39.50 -23.10
C HIS A 91 -8.90 40.99 -23.37
N ARG A 92 -8.08 41.35 -24.36
CA ARG A 92 -7.66 42.75 -24.64
C ARG A 92 -7.15 43.44 -23.38
N ARG A 93 -6.41 42.70 -22.55
CA ARG A 93 -5.96 43.13 -21.24
C ARG A 93 -4.49 42.79 -21.05
N SER A 94 -3.71 43.70 -20.44
CA SER A 94 -2.30 43.46 -20.14
C SER A 94 -2.14 42.38 -19.07
N PHE A 95 -1.13 41.52 -19.20
CA PHE A 95 -0.76 40.55 -18.15
C PHE A 95 -0.44 41.23 -16.79
N ARG A 96 0.09 42.46 -16.83
CA ARG A 96 0.38 43.26 -15.62
C ARG A 96 -0.85 43.51 -14.75
N SER A 97 -2.04 43.42 -15.32
CA SER A 97 -3.29 43.60 -14.58
C SER A 97 -3.61 42.46 -13.59
N LEU A 98 -2.96 41.30 -13.72
CA LEU A 98 -3.00 40.20 -12.75
C LEU A 98 -1.95 40.40 -11.65
N LEU A 99 -0.70 40.63 -12.06
CA LEU A 99 0.45 40.71 -11.15
C LEU A 99 0.54 42.02 -10.37
N LEU A 100 0.21 43.14 -11.02
CA LEU A 100 0.48 44.50 -10.56
C LEU A 100 -0.77 45.38 -10.59
N PRO A 101 -1.90 44.98 -9.99
CA PRO A 101 -3.13 45.77 -10.00
C PRO A 101 -2.97 47.15 -9.36
N GLY A 102 -2.02 47.31 -8.42
CA GLY A 102 -1.65 48.59 -7.79
C GLY A 102 -0.42 49.28 -8.40
N GLY A 103 0.06 48.84 -9.57
CA GLY A 103 1.17 49.45 -10.30
C GLY A 103 2.58 48.91 -9.97
N ALA A 104 2.81 48.39 -8.77
CA ALA A 104 4.09 47.79 -8.37
C ALA A 104 3.90 46.58 -7.44
N PHE A 105 4.86 45.65 -7.45
CA PHE A 105 4.83 44.45 -6.61
C PHE A 105 5.35 44.79 -5.21
N ARG A 106 4.54 44.55 -4.19
CA ARG A 106 4.88 44.88 -2.80
C ARG A 106 5.69 43.75 -2.15
N TRP A 107 6.98 43.67 -2.47
CA TRP A 107 7.92 42.67 -1.94
C TRP A 107 7.89 42.51 -0.42
N ARG A 108 7.72 43.64 0.30
CA ARG A 108 7.58 43.60 1.76
C ARG A 108 6.42 42.71 2.20
N LEU A 109 5.25 42.79 1.56
CA LEU A 109 4.10 41.96 1.93
C LEU A 109 4.32 40.49 1.58
N PHE A 110 5.01 40.21 0.47
CA PHE A 110 5.38 38.86 0.05
C PHE A 110 6.25 38.15 1.10
N PHE A 111 7.41 38.74 1.46
CA PHE A 111 8.33 38.12 2.40
C PHE A 111 7.74 38.00 3.81
N LEU A 112 7.00 39.01 4.25
CA LEU A 112 6.41 39.02 5.59
C LEU A 112 5.26 38.02 5.70
N SER A 113 4.46 37.87 4.64
CA SER A 113 3.43 36.83 4.55
C SER A 113 4.03 35.43 4.65
N GLY A 114 5.05 35.14 3.83
CA GLY A 114 5.72 33.83 3.85
C GLY A 114 6.40 33.53 5.17
N GLY A 115 7.13 34.51 5.75
CA GLY A 115 7.81 34.33 7.03
C GLY A 115 6.86 34.03 8.20
N VAL A 116 5.68 34.68 8.24
CA VAL A 116 4.66 34.36 9.24
C VAL A 116 4.15 32.93 9.06
N TRP A 117 3.91 32.49 7.82
CA TRP A 117 3.42 31.13 7.56
C TRP A 117 4.45 30.07 7.96
N VAL A 118 5.73 30.23 7.65
CA VAL A 118 6.80 29.29 8.08
C VAL A 118 6.80 29.10 9.59
N LEU A 119 6.69 30.19 10.37
CA LEU A 119 6.65 30.11 11.83
C LEU A 119 5.41 29.38 12.35
N LEU A 120 4.26 29.59 11.70
CA LEU A 120 3.01 28.90 12.07
C LEU A 120 3.06 27.43 11.69
N ALA A 121 3.57 27.07 10.51
CA ALA A 121 3.75 25.68 10.09
C ALA A 121 4.70 24.93 11.04
N ALA A 122 5.84 25.54 11.39
CA ALA A 122 6.75 24.98 12.40
C ALA A 122 6.12 24.84 13.78
N ALA A 123 5.25 25.76 14.19
CA ALA A 123 4.51 25.64 15.44
C ALA A 123 3.47 24.52 15.40
N VAL A 124 2.77 24.35 14.27
CA VAL A 124 1.83 23.24 14.06
C VAL A 124 2.57 21.91 14.20
N ASP A 125 3.68 21.72 13.47
CA ASP A 125 4.45 20.47 13.56
C ASP A 125 5.06 20.24 14.94
N GLY A 126 5.55 21.30 15.59
CA GLY A 126 6.04 21.20 16.97
C GLY A 126 4.94 20.75 17.94
N VAL A 127 3.71 21.26 17.81
CA VAL A 127 2.57 20.84 18.63
C VAL A 127 2.16 19.40 18.30
N GLN A 128 2.16 19.02 17.02
CA GLN A 128 1.84 17.64 16.61
C GLN A 128 2.83 16.64 17.21
N ALA A 129 4.13 16.93 17.11
CA ALA A 129 5.18 16.11 17.73
C ALA A 129 5.00 16.01 19.26
N LEU A 130 4.71 17.12 19.93
CA LEU A 130 4.50 17.15 21.39
C LEU A 130 3.25 16.36 21.84
N LEU A 131 2.22 16.31 21.01
CA LEU A 131 0.99 15.57 21.29
C LEU A 131 1.08 14.09 20.90
N GLY A 132 2.18 13.63 20.31
CA GLY A 132 2.28 12.29 19.71
C GLY A 132 1.32 12.10 18.54
N ALA A 133 0.92 13.20 17.88
CA ALA A 133 -0.05 13.23 16.79
C ALA A 133 0.61 13.25 15.39
N GLY A 134 1.93 13.15 15.32
CA GLY A 134 2.69 12.89 14.10
C GLY A 134 4.04 12.25 14.41
N ASP A 135 4.47 11.28 13.61
CA ASP A 135 5.79 10.63 13.70
C ASP A 135 6.79 11.35 12.78
N TYR A 136 7.70 12.11 13.39
CA TYR A 136 8.70 12.91 12.69
C TYR A 136 10.07 12.23 12.76
N ARG A 137 10.56 11.75 11.62
CA ARG A 137 11.88 11.14 11.50
C ARG A 137 12.87 12.08 10.83
N TRP A 138 14.07 12.18 11.40
CA TRP A 138 15.17 12.90 10.76
C TRP A 138 15.58 12.18 9.48
N SER A 139 15.53 12.86 8.32
CA SER A 139 15.77 12.24 7.00
C SER A 139 16.88 12.91 6.18
N PHE A 140 17.60 13.87 6.76
CA PHE A 140 18.56 14.67 6.01
C PHE A 140 19.70 13.84 5.41
N GLU A 141 19.77 13.84 4.08
CA GLU A 141 20.86 13.25 3.31
C GLU A 141 21.45 14.29 2.35
N ALA A 142 22.69 14.72 2.59
CA ALA A 142 23.31 15.83 1.85
C ALA A 142 23.37 15.61 0.33
N ARG A 143 23.63 14.38 -0.12
CA ARG A 143 23.73 14.04 -1.55
C ARG A 143 22.41 14.22 -2.30
N ARG A 144 21.28 13.95 -1.63
CA ARG A 144 19.93 14.13 -2.19
C ARG A 144 19.42 15.55 -2.00
N PHE A 145 19.66 16.12 -0.81
CA PHE A 145 19.12 17.40 -0.38
C PHE A 145 19.62 18.58 -1.22
N TRP A 146 20.93 18.72 -1.46
CA TRP A 146 21.46 19.92 -2.12
C TRP A 146 21.03 20.07 -3.59
N PRO A 147 21.06 19.01 -4.43
CA PRO A 147 20.51 19.08 -5.79
C PRO A 147 19.00 19.36 -5.79
N TYR A 148 18.26 18.72 -4.89
CA TYR A 148 16.82 18.95 -4.71
C TYR A 148 16.52 20.40 -4.33
N LEU A 149 17.27 20.98 -3.38
CA LEU A 149 17.14 22.37 -2.95
C LEU A 149 17.30 23.32 -4.14
N GLY A 150 18.31 23.11 -5.00
CA GLY A 150 18.52 23.93 -6.20
C GLY A 150 17.32 23.92 -7.14
N VAL A 151 16.73 22.74 -7.38
CA VAL A 151 15.55 22.57 -8.23
C VAL A 151 14.28 23.11 -7.57
N ALA A 152 14.09 22.88 -6.28
CA ALA A 152 12.96 23.39 -5.51
C ALA A 152 12.93 24.93 -5.52
N LEU A 153 14.07 25.58 -5.28
CA LEU A 153 14.21 27.03 -5.34
C LEU A 153 14.01 27.60 -6.75
N LEU A 154 14.23 26.81 -7.80
CA LEU A 154 13.98 27.21 -9.18
C LEU A 154 12.50 27.07 -9.57
N TRP A 155 11.92 25.89 -9.37
CA TRP A 155 10.62 25.53 -9.94
C TRP A 155 9.42 25.74 -9.02
N MET A 156 9.56 25.64 -7.69
CA MET A 156 8.43 25.91 -6.78
C MET A 156 7.93 27.36 -6.90
N PRO A 157 8.78 28.40 -7.04
CA PRO A 157 8.30 29.76 -7.33
C PRO A 157 7.53 29.85 -8.64
N VAL A 158 7.95 29.13 -9.68
CA VAL A 158 7.25 29.12 -10.98
C VAL A 158 5.87 28.47 -10.84
N GLN A 159 5.80 27.27 -10.25
CA GLN A 159 4.55 26.54 -10.07
C GLN A 159 3.56 27.31 -9.18
N THR A 160 3.96 27.70 -7.98
CA THR A 160 3.08 28.46 -7.08
C THR A 160 2.64 29.79 -7.69
N SER A 161 3.51 30.49 -8.43
CA SER A 161 3.10 31.72 -9.12
C SER A 161 2.06 31.49 -10.23
N ALA A 162 2.18 30.39 -10.98
CA ALA A 162 1.22 30.03 -12.03
C ALA A 162 -0.15 29.73 -11.41
N GLU A 163 -0.19 28.97 -10.33
CA GLU A 163 -1.43 28.68 -9.60
C GLU A 163 -2.06 29.95 -9.02
N GLU A 164 -1.28 30.79 -8.34
CA GLU A 164 -1.80 32.05 -7.81
C GLU A 164 -2.30 32.99 -8.91
N LEU A 165 -1.65 33.02 -10.07
CA LEU A 165 -2.11 33.78 -11.22
C LEU A 165 -3.41 33.25 -11.81
N ILE A 166 -3.60 31.93 -11.87
CA ILE A 166 -4.81 31.30 -12.39
C ILE A 166 -5.97 31.47 -11.40
N PHE A 167 -5.78 31.03 -10.16
CA PHE A 167 -6.84 30.96 -9.16
C PHE A 167 -7.10 32.31 -8.52
N ARG A 168 -6.08 32.94 -7.94
CA ARG A 168 -6.24 34.16 -7.13
C ARG A 168 -6.21 35.41 -8.00
N GLY A 169 -5.55 35.35 -9.16
CA GLY A 169 -5.53 36.39 -10.18
C GLY A 169 -6.75 36.32 -11.11
N TYR A 170 -6.67 35.44 -12.11
CA TYR A 170 -7.59 35.41 -13.24
C TYR A 170 -9.02 34.98 -12.84
N LEU A 171 -9.19 33.83 -12.20
CA LEU A 171 -10.51 33.31 -11.81
C LEU A 171 -11.20 34.22 -10.79
N THR A 172 -10.52 34.61 -9.70
CA THR A 172 -11.04 35.56 -8.73
C THR A 172 -11.51 36.85 -9.40
N GLN A 173 -10.73 37.43 -10.32
CA GLN A 173 -11.13 38.63 -11.04
C GLN A 173 -12.34 38.41 -11.95
N VAL A 174 -12.37 37.32 -12.71
CA VAL A 174 -13.49 36.95 -13.61
C VAL A 174 -14.80 36.79 -12.85
N PHE A 175 -14.76 36.10 -11.70
CA PHE A 175 -15.91 35.94 -10.83
C PHE A 175 -16.29 37.26 -10.15
N GLY A 176 -15.32 38.04 -9.69
CA GLY A 176 -15.58 39.25 -8.91
C GLY A 176 -16.11 40.42 -9.73
N VAL A 177 -15.73 40.56 -11.01
CA VAL A 177 -16.36 41.58 -11.89
C VAL A 177 -17.85 41.30 -12.18
N ARG A 178 -18.31 40.08 -11.92
CA ARG A 178 -19.71 39.63 -12.10
C ARG A 178 -20.47 39.48 -10.80
N ALA A 179 -19.74 39.36 -9.69
CA ALA A 179 -20.33 39.02 -8.41
C ALA A 179 -21.06 40.22 -7.81
N ARG A 180 -22.23 39.94 -7.22
CA ARG A 180 -22.91 40.89 -6.33
C ARG A 180 -22.36 40.84 -4.90
N HIS A 181 -21.68 39.74 -4.55
CA HIS A 181 -21.14 39.49 -3.21
C HIS A 181 -19.71 38.94 -3.28
N VAL A 182 -18.88 39.30 -2.29
CA VAL A 182 -17.46 38.89 -2.23
C VAL A 182 -17.26 37.38 -2.14
N TRP A 183 -18.27 36.64 -1.66
CA TRP A 183 -18.17 35.19 -1.46
C TRP A 183 -17.97 34.44 -2.76
N TRP A 184 -18.49 34.94 -3.88
CA TRP A 184 -18.34 34.27 -5.18
C TRP A 184 -16.90 34.23 -5.68
N PRO A 185 -16.17 35.36 -5.78
CA PRO A 185 -14.75 35.34 -6.12
C PRO A 185 -13.84 34.75 -5.04
N LEU A 186 -14.34 34.48 -3.83
CA LEU A 186 -13.59 33.82 -2.77
C LEU A 186 -13.74 32.29 -2.81
N LEU A 187 -14.97 31.80 -2.78
CA LEU A 187 -15.27 30.38 -2.58
C LEU A 187 -15.20 29.57 -3.89
N ALA A 188 -15.60 30.14 -5.02
CA ALA A 188 -15.60 29.39 -6.28
C ALA A 188 -14.19 29.00 -6.75
N PRO A 189 -13.18 29.90 -6.76
CA PRO A 189 -11.80 29.51 -7.06
C PRO A 189 -11.22 28.53 -6.03
N ALA A 190 -11.54 28.70 -4.74
CA ALA A 190 -11.07 27.80 -3.67
C ALA A 190 -11.61 26.37 -3.82
N LEU A 191 -12.88 26.23 -4.22
CA LEU A 191 -13.49 24.93 -4.50
C LEU A 191 -12.87 24.27 -5.73
N ILE A 192 -12.68 25.01 -6.82
CA ILE A 192 -12.02 24.47 -8.03
C ILE A 192 -10.59 24.04 -7.69
N PHE A 193 -9.86 24.84 -6.90
CA PHE A 193 -8.52 24.49 -6.42
C PHE A 193 -8.53 23.16 -5.65
N ALA A 194 -9.40 23.01 -4.64
CA ALA A 194 -9.50 21.77 -3.86
C ALA A 194 -9.86 20.55 -4.72
N LEU A 195 -10.81 20.68 -5.64
CA LEU A 195 -11.23 19.58 -6.51
C LEU A 195 -10.14 19.10 -7.47
N LEU A 196 -9.25 19.99 -7.91
CA LEU A 196 -8.12 19.62 -8.76
C LEU A 196 -7.03 18.84 -8.02
N HIS A 197 -7.02 18.88 -6.68
CA HIS A 197 -6.13 18.10 -5.83
C HIS A 197 -6.72 16.75 -5.42
N LEU A 198 -7.95 16.42 -5.85
CA LEU A 198 -8.57 15.12 -5.59
C LEU A 198 -7.69 13.91 -5.98
N PRO A 199 -6.92 13.95 -7.10
CA PRO A 199 -6.05 12.84 -7.49
C PRO A 199 -4.73 12.75 -6.71
N ASN A 200 -4.46 13.67 -5.78
CA ASN A 200 -3.20 13.68 -5.05
C ASN A 200 -3.13 12.48 -4.06
N PRO A 201 -1.98 11.79 -3.96
CA PRO A 201 -1.82 10.61 -3.09
C PRO A 201 -2.09 10.90 -1.61
N GLU A 202 -1.76 12.09 -1.12
CA GLU A 202 -2.02 12.51 0.25
C GLU A 202 -3.53 12.56 0.59
N VAL A 203 -4.41 12.73 -0.41
CA VAL A 203 -5.86 12.69 -0.21
C VAL A 203 -6.34 11.27 0.09
N SER A 204 -5.76 10.26 -0.56
CA SER A 204 -6.00 8.85 -0.23
C SER A 204 -5.34 8.43 1.08
N ALA A 205 -4.13 8.92 1.36
CA ALA A 205 -3.37 8.55 2.55
C ALA A 205 -3.99 9.10 3.84
N LEU A 206 -4.34 10.38 3.87
CA LEU A 206 -4.91 11.04 5.06
C LEU A 206 -6.44 10.91 5.15
N GLY A 207 -7.10 10.44 4.09
CA GLY A 207 -8.55 10.40 3.96
C GLY A 207 -9.13 11.69 3.37
N GLY A 208 -9.96 11.55 2.32
CA GLY A 208 -10.49 12.69 1.57
C GLY A 208 -11.36 13.64 2.40
N GLN A 209 -12.02 13.13 3.44
CA GLN A 209 -12.79 13.92 4.40
C GLN A 209 -11.93 14.86 5.27
N TYR A 210 -10.61 14.67 5.31
CA TYR A 210 -9.68 15.52 6.06
C TYR A 210 -8.80 16.37 5.12
N ALA A 211 -8.22 15.76 4.09
CA ALA A 211 -7.31 16.45 3.17
C ALA A 211 -8.01 17.48 2.26
N LEU A 212 -9.17 17.16 1.67
CA LEU A 212 -9.89 18.10 0.79
C LEU A 212 -10.34 19.37 1.52
N PRO A 213 -10.88 19.30 2.76
CA PRO A 213 -11.09 20.49 3.57
C PRO A 213 -9.83 21.34 3.74
N GLN A 214 -8.65 20.75 3.96
CA GLN A 214 -7.41 21.51 4.08
C GLN A 214 -7.08 22.30 2.80
N TYR A 215 -7.15 21.68 1.61
CA TYR A 215 -6.96 22.39 0.35
C TYR A 215 -7.99 23.49 0.14
N PHE A 216 -9.25 23.22 0.47
CA PHE A 216 -10.32 24.21 0.35
C PHE A 216 -10.10 25.40 1.29
N LEU A 217 -9.75 25.15 2.55
CA LEU A 217 -9.51 26.17 3.56
C LEU A 217 -8.25 27.00 3.25
N MET A 218 -7.18 26.37 2.78
CA MET A 218 -6.02 27.06 2.23
C MET A 218 -6.42 27.91 1.01
N GLY A 219 -7.28 27.37 0.15
CA GLY A 219 -7.93 28.06 -0.95
C GLY A 219 -8.58 29.37 -0.54
N VAL A 220 -9.44 29.30 0.48
CA VAL A 220 -10.14 30.43 1.07
C VAL A 220 -9.18 31.42 1.73
N LEU A 221 -8.17 30.94 2.47
CA LEU A 221 -7.17 31.77 3.13
C LEU A 221 -6.40 32.62 2.10
N LEU A 222 -5.86 31.98 1.07
CA LEU A 222 -5.13 32.62 -0.02
C LEU A 222 -6.02 33.62 -0.79
N GLY A 223 -7.25 33.22 -1.13
CA GLY A 223 -8.21 34.11 -1.78
C GLY A 223 -8.56 35.33 -0.93
N TRP A 224 -8.73 35.15 0.38
CA TRP A 224 -9.07 36.23 1.30
C TRP A 224 -7.96 37.27 1.39
N VAL A 225 -6.70 36.85 1.57
CA VAL A 225 -5.57 37.79 1.65
C VAL A 225 -5.36 38.53 0.33
N THR A 226 -5.68 37.92 -0.81
CA THR A 226 -5.68 38.62 -2.11
C THR A 226 -6.72 39.73 -2.14
N LEU A 227 -7.96 39.43 -1.72
CA LEU A 227 -9.05 40.40 -1.71
C LEU A 227 -8.80 41.54 -0.71
N ASP A 228 -8.29 41.24 0.47
CA ASP A 228 -8.04 42.27 1.49
C ASP A 228 -6.85 43.17 1.14
N SER A 229 -5.75 42.57 0.67
CA SER A 229 -4.55 43.32 0.27
C SER A 229 -4.67 43.96 -1.12
N GLN A 230 -5.70 43.61 -1.89
CA GLN A 230 -5.94 44.04 -3.28
C GLN A 230 -4.76 43.72 -4.21
N GLY A 231 -4.11 42.56 -4.01
CA GLY A 231 -2.99 42.09 -4.81
C GLY A 231 -2.58 40.66 -4.45
N LEU A 232 -1.70 40.05 -5.25
CA LEU A 232 -1.31 38.64 -5.12
C LEU A 232 -0.16 38.41 -4.14
N GLU A 233 0.50 39.46 -3.66
CA GLU A 233 1.82 39.35 -3.01
C GLU A 233 1.76 38.53 -1.72
N MET A 234 0.72 38.72 -0.92
CA MET A 234 0.54 37.95 0.32
C MET A 234 0.20 36.49 0.04
N ALA A 235 -0.70 36.23 -0.90
CA ALA A 235 -1.08 34.87 -1.27
C ALA A 235 0.11 34.10 -1.84
N PHE A 236 0.85 34.71 -2.76
CA PHE A 236 2.05 34.11 -3.33
C PHE A 236 3.14 33.86 -2.28
N GLY A 237 3.39 34.82 -1.38
CA GLY A 237 4.35 34.63 -0.29
C GLY A 237 3.99 33.49 0.65
N LEU A 238 2.71 33.36 1.01
CA LEU A 238 2.19 32.29 1.86
C LEU A 238 2.30 30.94 1.16
N HIS A 239 1.79 30.84 -0.07
CA HIS A 239 1.76 29.59 -0.83
C HIS A 239 3.17 29.07 -1.13
N LEU A 240 4.09 29.92 -1.58
CA LEU A 240 5.48 29.51 -1.80
C LEU A 240 6.14 29.05 -0.48
N ALA A 241 5.91 29.76 0.61
CA ALA A 241 6.43 29.37 1.91
C ALA A 241 5.89 28.02 2.37
N ASN A 242 4.59 27.75 2.15
CA ASN A 242 3.99 26.46 2.44
C ASN A 242 4.70 25.33 1.69
N ASN A 243 4.84 25.45 0.37
CA ASN A 243 5.39 24.39 -0.45
C ASN A 243 6.90 24.19 -0.24
N LEU A 244 7.64 25.28 0.04
CA LEU A 244 9.06 25.16 0.44
C LEU A 244 9.19 24.52 1.82
N TYR A 245 8.30 24.85 2.76
CA TYR A 245 8.34 24.26 4.09
C TYR A 245 8.05 22.76 4.04
N THR A 246 6.98 22.35 3.34
CA THR A 246 6.65 20.93 3.19
C THR A 246 7.70 20.19 2.36
N GLY A 247 8.28 20.84 1.35
CA GLY A 247 9.29 20.24 0.50
C GLY A 247 10.68 20.13 1.10
N LEU A 248 11.07 21.04 2.01
CA LEU A 248 12.45 21.15 2.52
C LEU A 248 12.57 20.91 4.01
N VAL A 249 11.55 21.18 4.81
CA VAL A 249 11.62 21.10 6.27
C VAL A 249 10.90 19.86 6.79
N ALA A 250 9.60 19.73 6.54
CA ALA A 250 8.78 18.63 7.05
C ALA A 250 7.86 18.09 5.94
N GLY A 251 8.29 17.00 5.30
CA GLY A 251 7.61 16.39 4.17
C GLY A 251 6.79 15.18 4.57
N LEU A 252 5.57 15.07 4.07
CA LEU A 252 4.74 13.86 4.24
C LEU A 252 5.22 12.77 3.29
N ARG A 253 5.35 11.53 3.78
CA ARG A 253 5.84 10.39 2.98
C ARG A 253 5.07 10.20 1.66
N ASP A 254 3.74 10.26 1.71
CA ASP A 254 2.84 10.03 0.57
C ASP A 254 2.41 11.34 -0.13
N SER A 255 3.30 12.33 -0.20
CA SER A 255 3.04 13.62 -0.84
C SER A 255 3.06 13.55 -2.38
N ALA A 256 2.16 14.27 -3.04
CA ALA A 256 2.13 14.46 -4.49
C ALA A 256 3.45 15.03 -5.06
N LEU A 257 4.13 15.85 -4.27
CA LEU A 257 5.44 16.38 -4.60
C LEU A 257 6.52 15.53 -3.92
N PRO A 258 7.41 14.88 -4.70
CA PRO A 258 8.58 14.21 -4.14
C PRO A 258 9.43 15.21 -3.35
N SER A 259 9.92 14.83 -2.17
CA SER A 259 10.68 15.72 -1.29
C SER A 259 11.94 15.09 -0.69
N ALA A 260 13.00 15.88 -0.56
CA ALA A 260 14.14 15.60 0.32
C ALA A 260 14.11 16.62 1.45
N SER A 261 13.25 16.41 2.44
CA SER A 261 13.04 17.30 3.58
C SER A 261 13.97 16.95 4.75
N LEU A 262 14.19 17.91 5.66
CA LEU A 262 14.96 17.64 6.89
C LEU A 262 14.30 16.55 7.75
N PHE A 263 12.97 16.59 7.82
CA PHE A 263 12.13 15.60 8.51
C PHE A 263 11.15 14.98 7.53
N ILE A 264 10.95 13.67 7.64
CA ILE A 264 9.83 12.96 7.01
C ILE A 264 8.79 12.66 8.07
N ILE A 265 7.54 12.91 7.73
CA ILE A 265 6.37 12.57 8.53
C ILE A 265 5.87 11.20 8.02
N GLU A 266 6.06 10.15 8.82
CA GLU A 266 5.68 8.77 8.47
C GLU A 266 4.20 8.52 8.68
N ASP A 267 3.66 9.00 9.80
CA ASP A 267 2.24 8.98 10.13
C ASP A 267 1.82 10.34 10.71
N LEU A 268 0.61 10.77 10.39
CA LEU A 268 0.07 12.07 10.77
C LEU A 268 -1.41 11.93 11.11
N ASN A 269 -1.80 12.29 12.34
CA ASN A 269 -3.20 12.30 12.72
C ASN A 269 -3.97 13.36 11.93
N PRO A 270 -4.83 12.97 10.97
CA PRO A 270 -5.38 13.91 10.00
C PRO A 270 -6.38 14.89 10.64
N MET A 271 -7.04 14.48 11.73
CA MET A 271 -7.99 15.32 12.46
C MET A 271 -7.27 16.39 13.29
N VAL A 272 -6.24 16.01 14.05
CA VAL A 272 -5.42 16.96 14.81
C VAL A 272 -4.75 17.95 13.86
N ASN A 273 -4.18 17.47 12.75
CA ASN A 273 -3.58 18.31 11.73
C ASN A 273 -4.58 19.32 11.14
N LEU A 274 -5.79 18.88 10.77
CA LEU A 274 -6.84 19.77 10.28
C LEU A 274 -7.20 20.87 11.29
N VAL A 275 -7.39 20.52 12.57
CA VAL A 275 -7.70 21.49 13.62
C VAL A 275 -6.56 22.51 13.77
N LEU A 276 -5.31 22.04 13.82
CA LEU A 276 -4.14 22.90 13.97
C LEU A 276 -3.94 23.82 12.76
N ILE A 277 -4.14 23.34 11.53
CA ILE A 277 -4.09 24.15 10.31
C ILE A 277 -5.19 25.22 10.31
N VAL A 278 -6.41 24.89 10.76
CA VAL A 278 -7.49 25.88 10.90
C VAL A 278 -7.12 26.96 11.91
N MET A 279 -6.60 26.56 13.07
CA MET A 279 -6.12 27.48 14.11
C MET A 279 -4.98 28.35 13.60
N ALA A 280 -4.01 27.77 12.89
CA ALA A 280 -2.91 28.49 12.26
C ALA A 280 -3.41 29.49 11.21
N GLY A 281 -4.38 29.11 10.38
CA GLY A 281 -5.05 30.01 9.42
C GLY A 281 -5.74 31.19 10.10
N ALA A 282 -6.45 30.95 11.21
CA ALA A 282 -7.07 31.99 12.01
C ALA A 282 -6.03 32.96 12.61
N VAL A 283 -4.96 32.43 13.21
CA VAL A 283 -3.85 33.23 13.75
C VAL A 283 -3.17 34.02 12.64
N TYR A 284 -2.91 33.40 11.50
CA TYR A 284 -2.35 34.05 10.32
C TYR A 284 -3.21 35.25 9.91
N LEU A 285 -4.54 35.12 9.82
CA LEU A 285 -5.43 36.22 9.44
C LEU A 285 -5.39 37.39 10.44
N LEU A 286 -5.28 37.11 11.74
CA LEU A 286 -5.13 38.14 12.77
C LEU A 286 -3.83 38.93 12.60
N LEU A 287 -2.72 38.22 12.34
CA LEU A 287 -1.41 38.83 12.10
C LEU A 287 -1.38 39.60 10.78
N ALA A 288 -1.88 38.99 9.69
CA ALA A 288 -2.00 39.59 8.38
C ALA A 288 -2.80 40.91 8.39
N GLY A 289 -3.93 40.96 9.11
CA GLY A 289 -4.74 42.18 9.25
C GLY A 289 -4.00 43.32 9.97
N ARG A 290 -3.12 43.00 10.93
CA ARG A 290 -2.23 43.98 11.59
C ARG A 290 -1.13 44.46 10.64
N LEU A 291 -0.53 43.54 9.88
CA LEU A 291 0.55 43.83 8.92
C LEU A 291 0.08 44.69 7.75
N ALA A 292 -1.14 44.47 7.27
CA ALA A 292 -1.80 45.29 6.25
C ALA A 292 -2.35 46.63 6.80
N ARG A 293 -2.21 46.89 8.11
CA ARG A 293 -2.78 48.05 8.84
C ARG A 293 -4.28 48.25 8.59
N LYS A 294 -5.02 47.15 8.40
CA LYS A 294 -6.46 47.15 8.10
C LYS A 294 -7.13 46.02 8.86
N PHE A 295 -7.54 46.27 10.11
CA PHE A 295 -8.44 45.34 10.80
C PHE A 295 -9.88 45.73 10.46
N ARG A 296 -10.56 44.95 9.61
CA ARG A 296 -11.92 45.27 9.12
C ARG A 296 -12.89 44.17 9.53
N TRP A 297 -14.09 44.51 9.99
CA TRP A 297 -15.20 43.57 10.29
C TRP A 297 -15.37 42.34 9.35
N PRO A 298 -15.15 42.40 8.03
CA PRO A 298 -15.25 41.22 7.18
C PRO A 298 -14.13 40.17 7.39
N THR A 299 -12.96 40.51 7.98
CA THR A 299 -11.98 39.50 8.45
C THR A 299 -12.55 38.66 9.59
N ALA A 300 -13.36 39.26 10.47
CA ALA A 300 -14.02 38.55 11.57
C ALA A 300 -15.03 37.50 11.07
N ALA A 301 -15.67 37.73 9.91
CA ALA A 301 -16.58 36.75 9.30
C ALA A 301 -15.84 35.54 8.71
N VAL A 302 -14.65 35.73 8.14
CA VAL A 302 -13.80 34.62 7.65
C VAL A 302 -13.14 33.88 8.82
N LEU A 303 -12.72 34.60 9.86
CA LEU A 303 -12.33 34.01 11.15
C LEU A 303 -13.46 33.15 11.71
N LEU A 304 -14.71 33.65 11.71
CA LEU A 304 -15.87 32.86 12.13
C LEU A 304 -16.08 31.64 11.24
N LEU A 305 -15.88 31.76 9.91
CA LEU A 305 -16.04 30.65 8.96
C LEU A 305 -15.00 29.54 9.17
N LEU A 306 -13.73 29.92 9.39
CA LEU A 306 -12.65 29.02 9.77
C LEU A 306 -12.93 28.37 11.14
N LEU A 307 -13.39 29.15 12.13
CA LEU A 307 -13.70 28.65 13.48
C LEU A 307 -15.00 27.83 13.55
N THR A 308 -15.99 28.07 12.68
CA THR A 308 -17.22 27.25 12.60
C THR A 308 -16.99 25.93 11.88
N ALA A 309 -15.94 25.83 11.04
CA ALA A 309 -15.46 24.56 10.54
C ALA A 309 -14.83 23.68 11.65
N CYS A 310 -14.55 24.25 12.84
CA CYS A 310 -14.20 23.53 14.06
C CYS A 310 -15.40 23.10 14.92
N ILE A 311 -16.66 23.38 14.53
CA ILE A 311 -17.80 22.73 15.22
C ILE A 311 -17.78 21.28 14.75
N PRO A 312 -17.43 20.31 15.62
CA PRO A 312 -17.47 18.92 15.23
C PRO A 312 -18.93 18.60 14.89
N ALA A 313 -19.20 18.06 13.70
CA ALA A 313 -20.23 17.03 13.64
C ALA A 313 -19.76 16.00 14.67
N ALA A 314 -20.47 15.94 15.80
CA ALA A 314 -20.24 15.10 16.98
C ALA A 314 -18.86 14.41 17.00
N THR A 315 -17.99 14.83 17.93
CA THR A 315 -16.90 13.98 18.41
C THR A 315 -17.36 12.53 18.41
N PRO A 316 -16.73 11.59 17.66
CA PRO A 316 -16.91 10.20 18.01
C PRO A 316 -16.41 10.13 19.45
N ALA A 317 -17.32 9.95 20.39
CA ALA A 317 -16.97 9.41 21.67
C ALA A 317 -16.10 8.18 21.39
N ALA A 318 -15.10 7.91 22.23
CA ALA A 318 -14.53 6.57 22.28
C ALA A 318 -15.72 5.60 22.23
N PRO A 319 -15.86 4.78 21.18
CA PRO A 319 -17.02 3.93 21.06
C PRO A 319 -17.07 3.05 22.30
N GLU A 320 -18.25 2.98 22.92
CA GLU A 320 -18.49 1.95 23.93
C GLU A 320 -18.16 0.60 23.29
N ALA A 321 -17.44 -0.25 24.02
CA ALA A 321 -17.18 -1.63 23.63
C ALA A 321 -18.51 -2.28 23.21
N GLY A 322 -18.61 -2.68 21.93
CA GLY A 322 -19.85 -3.18 21.32
C GLY A 322 -20.50 -2.25 20.28
N SER A 323 -19.83 -1.20 19.82
CA SER A 323 -20.32 -0.40 18.69
C SER A 323 -20.49 -1.25 17.42
N PRO A 324 -21.62 -1.13 16.70
CA PRO A 324 -21.91 -1.95 15.52
C PRO A 324 -20.90 -1.67 14.40
N LEU A 325 -20.42 -2.71 13.72
CA LEU A 325 -19.57 -2.60 12.53
C LEU A 325 -20.29 -1.77 11.46
N ARG A 326 -19.77 -0.57 11.19
CA ARG A 326 -20.28 0.32 10.13
C ARG A 326 -19.31 0.27 8.96
N LEU A 327 -19.85 -0.03 7.78
CA LEU A 327 -19.06 -0.08 6.55
C LEU A 327 -19.28 1.17 5.70
N GLU A 328 -18.18 1.79 5.29
CA GLU A 328 -18.13 2.95 4.40
C GLU A 328 -17.44 2.58 3.09
N ASP A 329 -17.76 3.28 2.01
CA ASP A 329 -17.13 3.02 0.72
C ASP A 329 -15.64 3.34 0.81
N CYS A 330 -14.82 2.42 0.32
CA CYS A 330 -13.37 2.49 0.36
C CYS A 330 -12.79 1.88 -0.92
N LEU A 331 -11.49 2.08 -1.09
CA LEU A 331 -10.74 1.52 -2.18
C LEU A 331 -9.55 0.74 -1.60
N LEU A 332 -9.53 -0.57 -1.87
CA LEU A 332 -8.47 -1.46 -1.44
C LEU A 332 -7.31 -1.40 -2.44
N SER A 333 -6.09 -1.38 -1.92
CA SER A 333 -4.84 -1.39 -2.68
C SER A 333 -3.79 -2.19 -1.90
N ALA A 334 -2.98 -2.98 -2.59
CA ALA A 334 -1.83 -3.68 -2.02
C ALA A 334 -0.53 -2.99 -2.42
N LYS A 335 0.45 -2.95 -1.50
CA LYS A 335 1.79 -2.43 -1.79
C LYS A 335 2.39 -3.18 -2.99
N GLY A 336 3.09 -2.46 -3.87
CA GLY A 336 3.72 -3.05 -5.06
C GLY A 336 2.76 -3.47 -6.18
N HIS A 337 1.45 -3.30 -6.03
CA HIS A 337 0.44 -3.70 -7.01
C HIS A 337 -0.35 -2.47 -7.51
N SER A 338 -0.66 -2.44 -8.81
CA SER A 338 -1.50 -1.39 -9.41
C SER A 338 -3.01 -1.68 -9.31
N THR A 339 -3.39 -2.87 -8.86
CA THR A 339 -4.79 -3.29 -8.74
C THR A 339 -5.49 -2.53 -7.60
N GLN A 340 -6.62 -1.91 -7.93
CA GLN A 340 -7.48 -1.21 -6.99
C GLN A 340 -8.88 -1.82 -7.03
N VAL A 341 -9.46 -2.11 -5.87
CA VAL A 341 -10.77 -2.75 -5.76
C VAL A 341 -11.70 -1.90 -4.90
N VAL A 342 -12.87 -1.56 -5.43
CA VAL A 342 -13.92 -0.85 -4.67
C VAL A 342 -14.53 -1.84 -3.67
N ALA A 343 -14.57 -1.44 -2.40
CA ALA A 343 -15.12 -2.25 -1.32
C ALA A 343 -15.89 -1.37 -0.32
N ARG A 344 -16.49 -2.00 0.67
CA ARG A 344 -17.01 -1.32 1.86
C ARG A 344 -16.17 -1.73 3.06
N CYS A 345 -15.45 -0.80 3.65
CA CYS A 345 -14.52 -1.04 4.74
C CYS A 345 -15.09 -0.55 6.07
N GLY A 346 -14.71 -1.21 7.16
CA GLY A 346 -15.01 -0.78 8.51
C GLY A 346 -14.08 -1.44 9.52
N GLN A 347 -14.25 -1.08 10.79
CA GLN A 347 -13.50 -1.66 11.88
C GLN A 347 -14.44 -2.27 12.92
N LEU A 348 -14.10 -3.46 13.42
CA LEU A 348 -14.79 -4.11 14.53
C LEU A 348 -13.87 -4.13 15.75
N GLU A 349 -14.34 -3.61 16.88
CA GLU A 349 -13.62 -3.73 18.15
C GLU A 349 -13.86 -5.10 18.79
N VAL A 350 -12.78 -5.76 19.18
CA VAL A 350 -12.78 -7.05 19.87
C VAL A 350 -11.82 -6.98 21.05
N PRO A 351 -12.02 -7.77 22.11
CA PRO A 351 -11.04 -7.86 23.18
C PRO A 351 -9.75 -8.50 22.67
N GLU A 352 -8.61 -7.94 23.07
CA GLU A 352 -7.30 -8.55 22.78
C GLU A 352 -7.19 -9.89 23.50
N ASN A 353 -7.48 -9.89 24.81
CA ASN A 353 -7.62 -11.10 25.61
C ASN A 353 -9.11 -11.43 25.80
N PRO A 354 -9.64 -12.51 25.18
CA PRO A 354 -11.03 -12.92 25.36
C PRO A 354 -11.43 -13.24 26.81
N ALA A 355 -10.47 -13.65 27.65
CA ALA A 355 -10.70 -13.96 29.06
C ALA A 355 -10.76 -12.72 29.96
N ASP A 356 -10.32 -11.55 29.47
CA ASP A 356 -10.36 -10.27 30.18
C ASP A 356 -10.82 -9.14 29.24
N PRO A 357 -12.11 -9.12 28.85
CA PRO A 357 -12.60 -8.28 27.76
C PRO A 357 -12.61 -6.79 28.06
N HIS A 358 -12.37 -6.38 29.31
CA HIS A 358 -12.37 -4.98 29.74
C HIS A 358 -10.98 -4.37 29.82
N ARG A 359 -9.91 -5.18 29.73
CA ARG A 359 -8.53 -4.71 29.92
C ARG A 359 -7.96 -4.01 28.70
N ARG A 360 -8.12 -4.59 27.52
CA ARG A 360 -7.61 -4.05 26.25
C ARG A 360 -8.45 -4.55 25.08
N THR A 361 -8.80 -3.63 24.18
CA THR A 361 -9.46 -3.93 22.91
C THR A 361 -8.53 -3.63 21.74
N ILE A 362 -8.70 -4.39 20.67
CA ILE A 362 -8.06 -4.16 19.37
C ILE A 362 -9.13 -3.95 18.31
N ARG A 363 -8.75 -3.35 17.19
CA ARG A 363 -9.64 -3.14 16.05
C ARG A 363 -9.26 -4.11 14.95
N LEU A 364 -10.27 -4.80 14.42
CA LEU A 364 -10.14 -5.63 13.23
C LEU A 364 -10.56 -4.83 12.01
N ASN A 365 -9.70 -4.75 11.02
CA ASN A 365 -10.00 -4.20 9.71
C ASN A 365 -10.80 -5.22 8.88
N VAL A 366 -11.95 -4.79 8.40
CA VAL A 366 -12.89 -5.61 7.63
C VAL A 366 -13.22 -4.90 6.33
N ALA A 367 -13.12 -5.62 5.22
CA ALA A 367 -13.56 -5.14 3.92
C ALA A 367 -14.55 -6.11 3.28
N VAL A 368 -15.61 -5.56 2.69
CA VAL A 368 -16.63 -6.31 1.95
C VAL A 368 -16.65 -5.84 0.50
N VAL A 369 -16.20 -6.68 -0.42
CA VAL A 369 -16.38 -6.48 -1.86
C VAL A 369 -17.77 -6.99 -2.22
N LYS A 370 -18.66 -6.07 -2.60
CA LYS A 370 -20.05 -6.41 -2.89
C LYS A 370 -20.16 -7.21 -4.19
N ALA A 371 -21.08 -8.19 -4.18
CA ALA A 371 -21.45 -8.91 -5.38
C ALA A 371 -21.90 -7.93 -6.49
N GLN A 372 -21.53 -8.23 -7.74
CA GLN A 372 -21.92 -7.40 -8.90
C GLN A 372 -23.36 -7.65 -9.35
N SER A 373 -23.96 -8.79 -8.98
CA SER A 373 -25.32 -9.15 -9.35
C SER A 373 -26.36 -8.28 -8.65
N SER A 374 -27.44 -7.94 -9.36
CA SER A 374 -28.62 -7.29 -8.80
C SER A 374 -29.45 -8.19 -7.87
N ASN A 375 -29.19 -9.50 -7.86
CA ASN A 375 -29.80 -10.48 -6.96
C ASN A 375 -28.69 -11.34 -6.32
N PRO A 376 -27.94 -10.77 -5.35
CA PRO A 376 -26.83 -11.48 -4.72
C PRO A 376 -27.33 -12.66 -3.89
N ALA A 377 -26.54 -13.74 -3.87
CA ALA A 377 -26.77 -14.87 -2.97
C ALA A 377 -26.42 -14.46 -1.52
N PRO A 378 -27.14 -14.98 -0.52
CA PRO A 378 -27.00 -14.55 0.87
C PRO A 378 -25.74 -15.11 1.57
N ASP A 379 -25.07 -16.08 0.95
CA ASP A 379 -23.91 -16.79 1.49
C ASP A 379 -22.59 -16.21 0.91
N PRO A 380 -21.87 -15.37 1.67
CA PRO A 380 -20.63 -14.74 1.19
C PRO A 380 -19.46 -15.73 1.13
N LEU A 381 -18.38 -15.31 0.47
CA LEU A 381 -17.08 -15.98 0.48
C LEU A 381 -16.13 -15.24 1.45
N PHE A 382 -15.72 -15.90 2.51
CA PHE A 382 -14.69 -15.42 3.44
C PHE A 382 -13.34 -15.99 3.02
N MET A 383 -12.38 -15.12 2.71
CA MET A 383 -11.06 -15.53 2.26
C MET A 383 -10.03 -15.36 3.39
N LEU A 384 -9.30 -16.43 3.71
CA LEU A 384 -8.36 -16.52 4.81
C LEU A 384 -6.94 -16.65 4.25
N ALA A 385 -6.14 -15.61 4.48
CA ALA A 385 -4.78 -15.51 3.96
C ALA A 385 -3.81 -16.45 4.71
N GLY A 386 -2.66 -16.71 4.10
CA GLY A 386 -1.63 -17.59 4.61
C GLY A 386 -0.54 -16.84 5.38
N GLY A 387 0.70 -17.33 5.26
CA GLY A 387 1.86 -16.85 6.00
C GLY A 387 2.27 -17.86 7.07
N PRO A 388 1.70 -17.84 8.30
CA PRO A 388 0.82 -16.82 8.90
C PRO A 388 1.41 -15.41 8.85
N GLY A 389 0.60 -14.36 8.98
CA GLY A 389 1.08 -12.96 8.93
C GLY A 389 0.64 -12.17 7.71
N GLN A 390 0.02 -12.80 6.71
CA GLN A 390 -0.50 -12.08 5.54
C GLN A 390 -1.84 -11.41 5.84
N ALA A 391 -1.98 -10.14 5.46
CA ALA A 391 -3.24 -9.41 5.54
C ALA A 391 -4.19 -9.84 4.40
N ALA A 392 -5.41 -10.29 4.72
CA ALA A 392 -6.36 -10.74 3.71
C ALA A 392 -6.80 -9.61 2.76
N THR A 393 -6.86 -8.37 3.26
CA THR A 393 -7.21 -7.19 2.44
C THR A 393 -6.13 -6.79 1.46
N GLU A 394 -4.91 -7.36 1.55
CA GLU A 394 -3.80 -7.10 0.65
C GLU A 394 -3.51 -8.33 -0.22
N ALA A 395 -3.38 -9.50 0.40
CA ALA A 395 -2.96 -10.74 -0.25
C ALA A 395 -3.90 -11.21 -1.37
N PHE A 396 -5.21 -11.02 -1.23
CA PHE A 396 -6.18 -11.52 -2.21
C PHE A 396 -6.50 -10.55 -3.34
N LEU A 397 -6.16 -9.26 -3.22
CA LEU A 397 -6.54 -8.26 -4.22
C LEU A 397 -6.12 -8.61 -5.66
N PRO A 398 -4.88 -9.09 -5.92
CA PRO A 398 -4.47 -9.44 -7.28
C PRO A 398 -5.26 -10.62 -7.86
N MET A 399 -5.84 -11.46 -6.99
CA MET A 399 -6.50 -12.71 -7.37
C MET A 399 -8.03 -12.63 -7.39
N LEU A 400 -8.64 -11.53 -6.90
CA LEU A 400 -10.10 -11.40 -6.84
C LEU A 400 -10.78 -11.53 -8.20
N SER A 401 -10.17 -10.98 -9.26
CA SER A 401 -10.70 -11.07 -10.63
C SER A 401 -10.68 -12.49 -11.19
N LEU A 402 -9.79 -13.36 -10.68
CA LEU A 402 -9.71 -14.76 -11.11
C LEU A 402 -10.89 -15.59 -10.56
N LEU A 403 -11.61 -15.07 -9.56
CA LEU A 403 -12.83 -15.64 -9.00
C LEU A 403 -14.11 -14.93 -9.49
N ASP A 404 -14.04 -14.14 -10.56
CA ASP A 404 -15.14 -13.28 -11.06
C ASP A 404 -16.52 -13.96 -11.09
N ARG A 405 -16.59 -15.26 -11.44
CA ARG A 405 -17.88 -15.97 -11.49
C ARG A 405 -18.50 -16.22 -10.11
N VAL A 406 -17.67 -16.41 -9.09
CA VAL A 406 -18.12 -16.56 -7.69
C VAL A 406 -18.46 -15.19 -7.12
N THR A 407 -17.56 -14.22 -7.27
CA THR A 407 -17.70 -12.86 -6.76
C THR A 407 -18.82 -12.08 -7.46
N PHE A 408 -19.21 -12.48 -8.68
CA PHE A 408 -20.37 -11.91 -9.36
C PHE A 408 -21.67 -12.09 -8.55
N LYS A 409 -21.86 -13.26 -7.91
CA LYS A 409 -23.10 -13.56 -7.16
C LYS A 409 -22.96 -13.41 -5.65
N ARG A 410 -21.75 -13.35 -5.10
CA ARG A 410 -21.52 -13.39 -3.65
C ARG A 410 -20.63 -12.26 -3.22
N ASP A 411 -20.94 -11.69 -2.06
CA ASP A 411 -20.03 -10.78 -1.40
C ASP A 411 -18.74 -11.54 -1.05
N VAL A 412 -17.60 -10.88 -1.18
CA VAL A 412 -16.32 -11.35 -0.65
C VAL A 412 -16.00 -10.57 0.61
N VAL A 413 -15.75 -11.28 1.71
CA VAL A 413 -15.38 -10.69 2.99
C VAL A 413 -13.91 -10.98 3.25
N LEU A 414 -13.15 -9.90 3.44
CA LEU A 414 -11.74 -9.91 3.76
C LEU A 414 -11.60 -9.36 5.18
N VAL A 415 -11.05 -10.16 6.08
CA VAL A 415 -10.77 -9.75 7.46
C VAL A 415 -9.27 -9.86 7.63
N ASP A 416 -8.62 -8.74 7.90
CA ASP A 416 -7.24 -8.80 8.36
C ASP A 416 -7.25 -9.48 9.73
N GLN A 417 -6.59 -10.63 9.85
CA GLN A 417 -6.44 -11.33 11.11
C GLN A 417 -5.79 -10.39 12.14
N ARG A 418 -6.17 -10.48 13.43
CA ARG A 418 -5.44 -9.81 14.51
C ARG A 418 -3.93 -9.99 14.33
N GLY A 419 -3.16 -8.91 14.34
CA GLY A 419 -1.72 -8.94 14.09
C GLY A 419 -1.31 -8.76 12.63
N THR A 420 -2.24 -8.65 11.68
CA THR A 420 -1.96 -8.38 10.25
C THR A 420 -2.52 -7.05 9.77
N GLY A 421 -1.90 -6.47 8.74
CA GLY A 421 -2.46 -5.35 7.98
C GLY A 421 -2.88 -4.20 8.87
N LYS A 422 -4.17 -3.85 8.85
CA LYS A 422 -4.72 -2.78 9.71
C LYS A 422 -5.37 -3.28 11.00
N SER A 423 -5.23 -4.57 11.34
CA SER A 423 -5.83 -5.22 12.51
C SER A 423 -4.85 -5.34 13.68
N ASN A 424 -4.44 -4.22 14.27
CA ASN A 424 -3.40 -4.17 15.32
C ASN A 424 -2.15 -4.98 14.92
N PRO A 425 -1.43 -4.57 13.86
CA PRO A 425 -0.32 -5.33 13.29
C PRO A 425 0.77 -5.60 14.33
N LEU A 426 1.26 -6.83 14.36
CA LEU A 426 2.44 -7.22 15.14
C LEU A 426 3.64 -7.18 14.20
N HIS A 427 4.23 -6.00 14.08
CA HIS A 427 5.37 -5.77 13.20
C HIS A 427 6.68 -5.96 13.97
N CYS A 428 7.60 -6.71 13.37
CA CYS A 428 9.01 -6.74 13.76
C CYS A 428 9.83 -6.26 12.56
N THR A 429 10.78 -5.38 12.80
CA THR A 429 11.77 -5.02 11.78
C THR A 429 12.67 -6.23 11.57
N SER A 430 12.43 -6.96 10.47
CA SER A 430 13.37 -7.92 9.90
C SER A 430 14.69 -7.21 9.58
N GLY A 431 15.81 -7.94 9.62
CA GLY A 431 17.16 -7.37 9.44
C GLY A 431 17.32 -6.44 8.22
N THR A 432 18.39 -5.63 8.21
CA THR A 432 18.54 -4.60 7.16
C THR A 432 18.69 -5.19 5.76
N GLU A 433 18.32 -4.43 4.73
CA GLU A 433 18.55 -4.84 3.33
C GLU A 433 20.03 -5.26 3.12
N ASP A 434 20.97 -4.53 3.72
CA ASP A 434 22.40 -4.86 3.70
C ASP A 434 22.72 -6.24 4.32
N GLU A 435 22.00 -6.67 5.34
CA GLU A 435 22.12 -8.02 5.93
C GLU A 435 21.60 -9.09 4.97
N ALA A 436 20.48 -8.85 4.28
CA ALA A 436 19.93 -9.76 3.27
C ALA A 436 20.82 -9.87 2.01
N LEU A 437 21.45 -8.76 1.60
CA LEU A 437 22.44 -8.72 0.51
C LEU A 437 23.76 -9.41 0.89
N GLY A 438 24.02 -9.57 2.19
CA GLY A 438 25.21 -10.22 2.75
C GLY A 438 25.29 -11.74 2.51
N GLY A 439 24.23 -12.38 2.00
CA GLY A 439 24.26 -13.76 1.51
C GLY A 439 24.49 -14.86 2.55
N ARG A 440 24.45 -14.49 3.84
CA ARG A 440 24.65 -15.37 4.99
C ARG A 440 23.38 -15.38 5.85
N LEU A 441 22.91 -16.56 6.24
CA LEU A 441 21.83 -16.67 7.22
C LEU A 441 22.31 -16.22 8.61
N PRO A 442 21.47 -15.51 9.37
CA PRO A 442 21.81 -15.14 10.74
C PRO A 442 21.94 -16.40 11.61
N SER A 443 22.91 -16.38 12.52
CA SER A 443 23.10 -17.41 13.52
C SER A 443 21.94 -17.43 14.51
N ALA A 444 21.75 -18.55 15.21
CA ALA A 444 20.70 -18.67 16.23
C ALA A 444 20.80 -17.59 17.32
N ASP A 445 22.01 -17.16 17.70
CA ASP A 445 22.19 -16.09 18.69
C ASP A 445 21.82 -14.72 18.11
N GLU A 446 22.16 -14.43 16.85
CA GLU A 446 21.74 -13.21 16.15
C GLU A 446 20.21 -13.13 16.06
N VAL A 447 19.56 -14.22 15.63
CA VAL A 447 18.09 -14.31 15.54
C VAL A 447 17.43 -14.11 16.91
N TYR A 448 17.99 -14.72 17.95
CA TYR A 448 17.46 -14.57 19.31
C TYR A 448 17.55 -13.13 19.81
N GLN A 449 18.66 -12.43 19.53
CA GLN A 449 18.85 -11.04 19.93
C GLN A 449 17.93 -10.09 19.15
N GLN A 450 17.81 -10.29 17.83
CA GLN A 450 16.87 -9.55 16.98
C GLN A 450 15.44 -9.72 17.47
N MET A 451 15.04 -10.96 17.76
CA MET A 451 13.68 -11.23 18.23
C MET A 451 13.41 -10.63 19.62
N ARG A 452 14.40 -10.67 20.53
CA ARG A 452 14.27 -10.00 21.82
C ARG A 452 14.06 -8.50 21.65
N HIS A 453 14.84 -7.86 20.77
CA HIS A 453 14.68 -6.43 20.47
C HIS A 453 13.28 -6.12 19.95
N CYS A 454 12.77 -6.89 18.98
CA CYS A 454 11.41 -6.70 18.51
C CYS A 454 10.37 -6.78 19.65
N VAL A 455 10.47 -7.82 20.48
CA VAL A 455 9.50 -8.04 21.58
C VAL A 455 9.53 -6.91 22.60
N GLU A 456 10.72 -6.39 22.92
CA GLU A 456 10.89 -5.37 23.96
C GLU A 456 10.56 -3.96 23.46
N ASP A 457 10.92 -3.65 22.21
CA ASP A 457 10.94 -2.27 21.71
C ASP A 457 9.90 -1.97 20.61
N GLU A 458 9.40 -2.98 19.89
CA GLU A 458 8.57 -2.79 18.69
C GLU A 458 7.12 -3.29 18.85
N LEU A 459 6.90 -4.44 19.49
CA LEU A 459 5.58 -5.05 19.56
C LEU A 459 4.58 -4.21 20.37
N GLN A 460 3.41 -3.99 19.79
CA GLN A 460 2.28 -3.29 20.42
C GLN A 460 1.11 -4.24 20.67
N GLY A 461 1.08 -4.82 21.87
CA GLY A 461 0.05 -5.78 22.27
C GLY A 461 0.66 -6.96 23.00
N ASP A 462 -0.19 -7.91 23.39
CA ASP A 462 0.27 -9.15 24.01
C ASP A 462 0.19 -10.31 22.99
N PRO A 463 1.33 -10.71 22.38
CA PRO A 463 1.34 -11.70 21.31
C PRO A 463 0.81 -13.08 21.73
N GLN A 464 0.70 -13.37 23.04
CA GLN A 464 0.13 -14.62 23.53
C GLN A 464 -1.36 -14.79 23.16
N PHE A 465 -2.05 -13.71 22.77
CA PHE A 465 -3.45 -13.73 22.33
C PHE A 465 -3.64 -13.64 20.80
N TYR A 466 -2.59 -13.89 20.02
CA TYR A 466 -2.61 -13.81 18.54
C TYR A 466 -2.56 -15.21 17.91
N THR A 467 -3.25 -16.18 18.51
CA THR A 467 -3.34 -17.55 18.03
C THR A 467 -4.49 -17.74 17.03
N THR A 468 -4.41 -18.82 16.25
CA THR A 468 -5.39 -19.16 15.20
C THR A 468 -6.80 -19.28 15.76
N GLU A 469 -6.96 -19.90 16.93
CA GLU A 469 -8.28 -20.09 17.55
C GLU A 469 -8.96 -18.76 17.89
N ILE A 470 -8.22 -17.85 18.52
CA ILE A 470 -8.78 -16.55 18.90
C ILE A 470 -9.08 -15.73 17.63
N ALA A 471 -8.21 -15.78 16.62
CA ALA A 471 -8.48 -15.18 15.32
C ALA A 471 -9.78 -15.72 14.66
N MET A 472 -10.13 -16.99 14.86
CA MET A 472 -11.38 -17.54 14.32
C MET A 472 -12.61 -17.18 15.15
N GLN A 473 -12.45 -16.92 16.45
CA GLN A 473 -13.51 -16.31 17.27
C GLN A 473 -13.82 -14.88 16.82
N ASP A 474 -12.78 -14.13 16.46
CA ASP A 474 -12.91 -12.80 15.84
C ASP A 474 -13.63 -12.86 14.49
N LEU A 475 -13.28 -13.83 13.64
CA LEU A 475 -13.95 -14.05 12.35
C LEU A 475 -15.46 -14.29 12.54
N GLU A 476 -15.83 -15.05 13.58
CA GLU A 476 -17.23 -15.26 13.95
C GLU A 476 -17.92 -13.99 14.43
N ALA A 477 -17.22 -13.15 15.21
CA ALA A 477 -17.74 -11.84 15.61
C ALA A 477 -17.99 -10.94 14.39
N VAL A 478 -17.08 -10.94 13.41
CA VAL A 478 -17.26 -10.21 12.14
C VAL A 478 -18.45 -10.76 11.36
N ARG A 479 -18.58 -12.08 11.19
CA ARG A 479 -19.72 -12.70 10.50
C ARG A 479 -21.06 -12.27 11.12
N LYS A 480 -21.16 -12.32 12.45
CA LYS A 480 -22.36 -11.87 13.19
C LYS A 480 -22.61 -10.38 13.01
N ALA A 481 -21.58 -9.54 13.11
CA ALA A 481 -21.71 -8.10 12.98
C ALA A 481 -22.17 -7.67 11.57
N LEU A 482 -21.75 -8.40 10.54
CA LEU A 482 -22.20 -8.20 9.16
C LEU A 482 -23.59 -8.78 8.87
N GLY A 483 -24.16 -9.56 9.79
CA GLY A 483 -25.49 -10.16 9.65
C GLY A 483 -25.58 -11.32 8.67
N TYR A 484 -24.45 -11.96 8.32
CA TYR A 484 -24.44 -13.12 7.43
C TYR A 484 -24.92 -14.39 8.16
N GLY A 485 -25.58 -15.28 7.42
CA GLY A 485 -25.96 -16.61 7.89
C GLY A 485 -24.78 -17.58 7.78
N GLN A 486 -24.95 -18.64 6.98
CA GLN A 486 -23.84 -19.53 6.64
C GLN A 486 -22.90 -18.88 5.62
N ILE A 487 -21.61 -19.21 5.71
CA ILE A 487 -20.55 -18.65 4.87
C ILE A 487 -19.80 -19.74 4.12
N ASN A 488 -19.19 -19.38 2.98
CA ASN A 488 -18.25 -20.24 2.27
C ASN A 488 -16.83 -19.78 2.65
N LEU A 489 -15.94 -20.73 2.96
CA LEU A 489 -14.55 -20.42 3.34
C LEU A 489 -13.61 -20.73 2.16
N LEU A 490 -12.63 -19.86 1.92
CA LEU A 490 -11.47 -20.16 1.08
C LEU A 490 -10.21 -19.83 1.88
N GLY A 491 -9.44 -20.86 2.22
CA GLY A 491 -8.16 -20.73 2.90
C GLY A 491 -7.00 -21.12 2.00
N VAL A 492 -5.89 -20.39 2.06
CA VAL A 492 -4.66 -20.73 1.35
C VAL A 492 -3.52 -20.91 2.35
N SER A 493 -2.74 -21.98 2.22
CA SER A 493 -1.59 -22.25 3.10
C SER A 493 -2.01 -22.34 4.57
N TYR A 494 -1.37 -21.60 5.49
CA TYR A 494 -1.84 -21.40 6.87
C TYR A 494 -3.34 -21.02 6.97
N GLY A 495 -3.89 -20.29 5.99
CA GLY A 495 -5.33 -19.99 5.92
C GLY A 495 -6.21 -21.24 5.87
N THR A 496 -5.69 -22.39 5.43
CA THR A 496 -6.39 -23.68 5.51
C THR A 496 -6.51 -24.19 6.95
N ARG A 497 -5.48 -23.99 7.79
CA ARG A 497 -5.55 -24.26 9.24
C ARG A 497 -6.56 -23.32 9.90
N ALA A 498 -6.55 -22.04 9.54
CA ALA A 498 -7.55 -21.08 10.01
C ALA A 498 -8.97 -21.52 9.63
N ALA A 499 -9.20 -21.89 8.38
CA ALA A 499 -10.49 -22.41 7.90
C ALA A 499 -10.93 -23.67 8.67
N LEU A 500 -10.04 -24.66 8.83
CA LEU A 500 -10.31 -25.89 9.59
C LEU A 500 -10.64 -25.58 11.06
N THR A 501 -9.93 -24.64 11.66
CA THR A 501 -10.19 -24.19 13.04
C THR A 501 -11.57 -23.54 13.15
N TYR A 502 -11.96 -22.68 12.21
CA TYR A 502 -13.29 -22.11 12.16
C TYR A 502 -14.38 -23.18 11.95
N MET A 503 -14.15 -24.13 11.04
CA MET A 503 -15.06 -25.26 10.79
C MET A 503 -15.25 -26.12 12.04
N ARG A 504 -14.21 -26.32 12.85
CA ARG A 504 -14.28 -27.05 14.12
C ARG A 504 -15.07 -26.29 15.18
N LEU A 505 -14.84 -24.99 15.30
CA LEU A 505 -15.48 -24.13 16.32
C LEU A 505 -16.95 -23.80 15.99
N TYR A 506 -17.25 -23.62 14.70
CA TYR A 506 -18.54 -23.14 14.20
C TYR A 506 -19.06 -23.93 12.99
N PRO A 507 -19.13 -25.28 13.05
CA PRO A 507 -19.47 -26.12 11.91
C PRO A 507 -20.82 -25.77 11.28
N GLN A 508 -21.81 -25.39 12.09
CA GLN A 508 -23.15 -25.00 11.65
C GLN A 508 -23.18 -23.72 10.80
N ASN A 509 -22.14 -22.89 10.89
CA ASN A 509 -22.04 -21.62 10.17
C ASN A 509 -21.28 -21.74 8.84
N VAL A 510 -20.74 -22.92 8.52
CA VAL A 510 -19.99 -23.13 7.27
C VAL A 510 -20.86 -23.90 6.28
N ARG A 511 -20.98 -23.36 5.06
CA ARG A 511 -21.73 -23.97 3.96
C ARG A 511 -20.84 -24.83 3.07
N THR A 512 -19.65 -24.33 2.72
CA THR A 512 -18.63 -25.06 1.96
C THR A 512 -17.24 -24.57 2.34
N ALA A 513 -16.21 -25.39 2.15
CA ALA A 513 -14.81 -24.98 2.33
C ALA A 513 -13.96 -25.27 1.09
N ILE A 514 -13.03 -24.36 0.78
CA ILE A 514 -12.00 -24.50 -0.24
C ILE A 514 -10.66 -24.36 0.46
N LEU A 515 -9.85 -25.43 0.45
CA LEU A 515 -8.57 -25.47 1.15
C LEU A 515 -7.47 -25.72 0.11
N ASP A 516 -6.61 -24.73 -0.10
CA ASP A 516 -5.56 -24.77 -1.12
C ASP A 516 -4.17 -24.66 -0.50
N GLY A 517 -3.31 -25.65 -0.74
CA GLY A 517 -2.07 -25.82 0.01
C GLY A 517 -2.37 -26.20 1.46
N VAL A 518 -2.83 -27.43 1.66
CA VAL A 518 -3.50 -27.87 2.90
C VAL A 518 -2.52 -28.04 4.06
N VAL A 519 -2.87 -27.46 5.22
CA VAL A 519 -2.24 -27.68 6.52
C VAL A 519 -3.21 -28.49 7.38
N PRO A 520 -3.08 -29.83 7.44
CA PRO A 520 -4.08 -30.69 8.06
C PRO A 520 -4.03 -30.60 9.59
N PRO A 521 -5.10 -31.01 10.29
CA PRO A 521 -5.11 -31.02 11.76
C PRO A 521 -3.96 -31.83 12.35
N GLY A 522 -3.23 -31.23 13.29
CA GLY A 522 -2.09 -31.87 13.98
C GLY A 522 -0.76 -31.83 13.23
N TRP A 523 -0.70 -31.18 12.07
CA TRP A 523 0.55 -30.99 11.31
C TRP A 523 1.16 -29.63 11.65
N ALA A 524 2.45 -29.62 12.02
CA ALA A 524 3.19 -28.42 12.39
C ALA A 524 3.84 -27.78 11.16
N ILE A 525 3.66 -26.47 10.98
CA ILE A 525 4.26 -25.71 9.88
C ILE A 525 5.78 -25.80 9.98
N GLY A 526 6.36 -26.40 8.94
CA GLY A 526 7.80 -26.60 8.79
C GLY A 526 8.33 -27.95 9.30
N GLN A 527 7.46 -28.91 9.63
CA GLN A 527 7.91 -30.25 10.06
C GLN A 527 8.63 -31.08 8.98
N SER A 528 8.39 -30.77 7.70
CA SER A 528 8.95 -31.46 6.51
C SER A 528 9.48 -30.47 5.48
N LEU A 529 9.92 -29.30 5.94
CA LEU A 529 10.26 -28.15 5.12
C LEU A 529 11.33 -28.46 4.07
N ARG A 530 12.44 -29.09 4.46
CA ARG A 530 13.57 -29.44 3.59
C ARG A 530 13.23 -30.61 2.68
N HIS A 531 12.54 -31.61 3.21
CA HIS A 531 12.06 -32.77 2.45
C HIS A 531 11.14 -32.34 1.31
N ASP A 532 10.15 -31.49 1.60
CA ASP A 532 9.14 -31.10 0.61
C ASP A 532 9.72 -30.18 -0.47
N ALA A 533 10.67 -29.32 -0.09
CA ALA A 533 11.44 -28.52 -1.05
C ALA A 533 12.33 -29.40 -1.96
N GLN A 534 12.97 -30.43 -1.40
CA GLN A 534 13.74 -31.41 -2.19
C GLN A 534 12.84 -32.14 -3.18
N ARG A 535 11.72 -32.68 -2.71
CA ARG A 535 10.72 -33.37 -3.53
C ARG A 535 10.23 -32.49 -4.69
N ALA A 536 9.92 -31.22 -4.43
CA ALA A 536 9.50 -30.27 -5.46
C ALA A 536 10.59 -30.04 -6.51
N LEU A 537 11.85 -29.86 -6.10
CA LEU A 537 12.98 -29.70 -7.02
C LEU A 537 13.22 -30.96 -7.87
N ASP A 538 13.13 -32.14 -7.25
CA ASP A 538 13.31 -33.42 -7.94
C ASP A 538 12.22 -33.64 -9.00
N LEU A 539 10.97 -33.26 -8.71
CA LEU A 539 9.88 -33.29 -9.69
C LEU A 539 10.15 -32.35 -10.88
N ILE A 540 10.69 -31.16 -10.63
CA ILE A 540 11.07 -30.22 -11.69
C ILE A 540 12.20 -30.78 -12.55
N PHE A 541 13.22 -31.40 -11.94
CA PHE A 541 14.31 -32.06 -12.66
C PHE A 541 13.82 -33.25 -13.49
N ALA A 542 12.95 -34.08 -12.92
CA ALA A 542 12.32 -35.20 -13.63
C ALA A 542 11.51 -34.70 -14.83
N ARG A 543 10.75 -33.62 -14.67
CA ARG A 543 10.01 -32.99 -15.76
C ARG A 543 10.94 -32.46 -16.85
N CYS A 544 12.05 -31.81 -16.51
CA CYS A 544 13.04 -31.35 -17.50
C CYS A 544 13.69 -32.52 -18.24
N ALA A 545 14.02 -33.61 -17.54
CA ALA A 545 14.57 -34.82 -18.17
C ALA A 545 13.55 -35.52 -19.10
N GLY A 546 12.25 -35.40 -18.82
CA GLY A 546 11.16 -35.89 -19.66
C GLY A 546 10.86 -35.01 -20.88
N ASP A 547 11.15 -33.71 -20.80
CA ASP A 547 10.95 -32.74 -21.88
C ASP A 547 12.14 -32.80 -22.89
N PRO A 548 11.91 -33.08 -24.19
CA PRO A 548 13.00 -33.21 -25.15
C PRO A 548 13.89 -31.97 -25.28
N ALA A 549 13.31 -30.77 -25.30
CA ALA A 549 14.04 -29.52 -25.47
C ALA A 549 14.83 -29.17 -24.20
N CYS A 550 14.22 -29.35 -23.02
CA CYS A 550 14.90 -29.13 -21.74
C CYS A 550 16.04 -30.12 -21.53
N ARG A 551 15.82 -31.41 -21.81
CA ARG A 551 16.85 -32.45 -21.71
C ARG A 551 18.02 -32.22 -22.67
N GLU A 552 17.75 -31.79 -23.90
CA GLU A 552 18.80 -31.48 -24.87
C GLU A 552 19.63 -30.27 -24.43
N ALA A 553 18.97 -29.23 -23.91
CA ALA A 553 19.64 -28.03 -23.41
C ALA A 553 20.42 -28.29 -22.11
N PHE A 554 19.87 -29.10 -21.19
CA PHE A 554 20.39 -29.27 -19.83
C PHE A 554 20.52 -30.76 -19.43
N PRO A 555 21.32 -31.57 -20.13
CA PRO A 555 21.40 -33.03 -19.92
C PRO A 555 21.99 -33.45 -18.56
N LYS A 556 22.59 -32.52 -17.82
CA LYS A 556 23.26 -32.75 -16.53
C LYS A 556 22.75 -31.85 -15.41
N LEU A 557 21.53 -31.35 -15.52
CA LEU A 557 20.98 -30.31 -14.63
C LEU A 557 21.13 -30.62 -13.13
N SER A 558 20.84 -31.84 -12.69
CA SER A 558 20.97 -32.23 -11.28
C SER A 558 22.43 -32.21 -10.80
N GLN A 559 23.37 -32.66 -11.64
CA GLN A 559 24.80 -32.63 -11.36
C GLN A 559 25.33 -31.19 -11.33
N GLU A 560 24.84 -30.34 -12.22
CA GLU A 560 25.17 -28.91 -12.26
C GLU A 560 24.69 -28.19 -10.99
N TRP A 561 23.49 -28.52 -10.51
CA TRP A 561 22.97 -28.02 -9.24
C TRP A 561 23.85 -28.41 -8.05
N GLU A 562 24.19 -29.70 -7.93
CA GLU A 562 25.06 -30.20 -6.88
C GLU A 562 26.44 -29.51 -6.89
N GLN A 563 27.04 -29.38 -8.07
CA GLN A 563 28.33 -28.70 -8.26
C GLN A 563 28.25 -27.22 -7.88
N LEU A 564 27.18 -26.53 -8.30
CA LEU A 564 26.95 -25.13 -7.97
C LEU A 564 26.87 -24.93 -6.45
N LEU A 565 26.05 -25.72 -5.76
CA LEU A 565 25.94 -25.61 -4.30
C LEU A 565 27.26 -25.95 -3.60
N GLN A 566 27.98 -26.98 -4.06
CA GLN A 566 29.29 -27.33 -3.48
C GLN A 566 30.30 -26.20 -3.66
N GLN A 567 30.32 -25.55 -4.82
CA GLN A 567 31.18 -24.39 -5.08
C GLN A 567 30.81 -23.21 -4.17
N LEU A 568 29.54 -22.85 -4.09
CA LEU A 568 29.07 -21.72 -3.28
C LEU A 568 29.22 -21.96 -1.77
N LYS A 569 29.25 -23.22 -1.34
CA LYS A 569 29.55 -23.60 0.05
C LYS A 569 31.03 -23.36 0.40
N GLN A 570 31.93 -23.54 -0.56
CA GLN A 570 33.37 -23.30 -0.35
C GLN A 570 33.73 -21.82 -0.53
N THR A 571 33.10 -21.14 -1.48
CA THR A 571 33.40 -19.74 -1.80
C THR A 571 32.11 -19.04 -2.25
N PRO A 572 31.44 -18.29 -1.36
CA PRO A 572 30.32 -17.44 -1.73
C PRO A 572 30.71 -16.48 -2.85
N ALA A 573 29.85 -16.36 -3.86
CA ALA A 573 30.11 -15.50 -5.01
C ALA A 573 29.69 -14.06 -4.71
N GLN A 574 30.49 -13.07 -5.11
CA GLN A 574 30.08 -11.67 -5.10
C GLN A 574 29.61 -11.29 -6.50
N VAL A 575 28.34 -10.94 -6.63
CA VAL A 575 27.70 -10.69 -7.93
C VAL A 575 27.16 -9.27 -7.96
N SER A 576 27.63 -8.49 -8.91
CA SER A 576 27.09 -7.15 -9.16
C SER A 576 26.05 -7.21 -10.28
N VAL A 577 24.84 -6.74 -9.97
CA VAL A 577 23.71 -6.63 -10.89
C VAL A 577 23.03 -5.27 -10.72
N PRO A 578 22.40 -4.73 -11.77
CA PRO A 578 21.48 -3.61 -11.58
C PRO A 578 20.31 -4.09 -10.72
N HIS A 579 20.00 -3.36 -9.65
CA HIS A 579 18.87 -3.64 -8.79
C HIS A 579 17.59 -3.64 -9.64
N PRO A 580 16.72 -4.66 -9.53
CA PRO A 580 15.61 -4.85 -10.46
C PRO A 580 14.56 -3.73 -10.42
N THR A 581 14.52 -2.93 -9.34
CA THR A 581 13.58 -1.80 -9.20
C THR A 581 14.20 -0.42 -9.42
N THR A 582 15.43 -0.19 -8.94
CA THR A 582 16.09 1.13 -8.98
C THR A 582 17.05 1.26 -10.18
N GLY A 583 17.53 0.12 -10.71
CA GLY A 583 18.57 0.07 -11.74
C GLY A 583 19.97 0.43 -11.25
N GLU A 584 20.14 0.75 -9.96
CA GLU A 584 21.45 1.04 -9.38
C GLU A 584 22.28 -0.23 -9.28
N ALA A 585 23.61 -0.11 -9.40
CA ALA A 585 24.49 -1.26 -9.27
C ALA A 585 24.51 -1.75 -7.82
N THR A 586 23.92 -2.92 -7.56
CA THR A 586 23.90 -3.57 -6.25
C THR A 586 24.82 -4.78 -6.29
N THR A 587 25.64 -4.95 -5.27
CA THR A 587 26.48 -6.14 -5.10
C THR A 587 25.87 -7.02 -4.04
N ILE A 588 25.65 -8.28 -4.38
CA ILE A 588 25.13 -9.28 -3.44
C ILE A 588 26.10 -10.45 -3.30
N SER A 589 26.15 -10.97 -2.08
CA SER A 589 26.81 -12.23 -1.82
C SER A 589 25.82 -13.37 -2.03
N LEU A 590 26.20 -14.36 -2.84
CA LEU A 590 25.43 -15.58 -3.06
C LEU A 590 26.21 -16.75 -2.46
N GLY A 591 25.78 -17.19 -1.27
CA GLY A 591 26.19 -18.46 -0.67
C GLY A 591 25.25 -19.59 -1.05
N ALA A 592 25.65 -20.84 -0.73
CA ALA A 592 24.83 -22.02 -1.01
C ALA A 592 23.46 -21.97 -0.30
N GLU A 593 23.42 -21.47 0.93
CA GLU A 593 22.18 -21.34 1.71
C GLU A 593 21.22 -20.31 1.10
N ALA A 594 21.72 -19.14 0.73
CA ALA A 594 20.92 -18.10 0.07
C ALA A 594 20.35 -18.60 -1.27
N VAL A 595 21.17 -19.27 -2.08
CA VAL A 595 20.73 -19.86 -3.36
C VAL A 595 19.71 -20.99 -3.14
N GLY A 596 19.91 -21.85 -2.15
CA GLY A 596 18.94 -22.89 -1.78
C GLY A 596 17.59 -22.29 -1.38
N THR A 597 17.58 -21.30 -0.49
CA THR A 597 16.35 -20.60 -0.06
C THR A 597 15.66 -19.92 -1.25
N MET A 598 16.42 -19.26 -2.12
CA MET A 598 15.86 -18.62 -3.32
C MET A 598 15.22 -19.65 -4.25
N VAL A 599 15.90 -20.76 -4.55
CA VAL A 599 15.35 -21.80 -5.42
C VAL A 599 14.07 -22.37 -4.83
N ARG A 600 14.04 -22.62 -3.51
CA ARG A 600 12.82 -23.00 -2.80
C ARG A 600 11.70 -21.97 -2.99
N LEU A 601 11.97 -20.67 -2.85
CA LEU A 601 10.94 -19.64 -3.02
C LEU A 601 10.44 -19.55 -4.47
N ILE A 602 11.31 -19.76 -5.46
CA ILE A 602 10.93 -19.83 -6.88
C ILE A 602 9.97 -21.01 -7.13
N THR A 603 10.15 -22.15 -6.45
CA THR A 603 9.27 -23.32 -6.64
C THR A 603 7.86 -23.13 -6.06
N TYR A 604 7.60 -22.07 -5.29
CA TYR A 604 6.22 -21.75 -4.87
C TYR A 604 5.33 -21.44 -6.08
N SER A 605 5.89 -20.86 -7.15
CA SER A 605 5.14 -20.53 -8.36
C SER A 605 5.58 -21.38 -9.53
N SER A 606 4.62 -22.09 -10.13
CA SER A 606 4.89 -22.87 -11.35
C SER A 606 5.32 -21.99 -12.53
N ASP A 607 4.86 -20.74 -12.59
CA ASP A 607 5.21 -19.77 -13.64
C ASP A 607 6.66 -19.29 -13.54
N TYR A 608 7.25 -19.31 -12.34
CA TYR A 608 8.67 -18.98 -12.14
C TYR A 608 9.58 -20.21 -12.15
N ALA A 609 9.07 -21.36 -11.69
CA ALA A 609 9.80 -22.62 -11.66
C ALA A 609 10.31 -23.06 -13.05
N VAL A 610 9.67 -22.63 -14.14
CA VAL A 610 10.11 -22.91 -15.53
C VAL A 610 11.44 -22.27 -15.90
N LEU A 611 11.90 -21.29 -15.13
CA LEU A 611 13.20 -20.63 -15.31
C LEU A 611 14.34 -21.43 -14.69
N LEU A 612 14.06 -22.31 -13.72
CA LEU A 612 15.08 -22.96 -12.89
C LEU A 612 16.12 -23.75 -13.69
N PRO A 613 15.77 -24.56 -14.71
CA PRO A 613 16.77 -25.27 -15.49
C PRO A 613 17.82 -24.34 -16.12
N TRP A 614 17.35 -23.26 -16.77
CA TRP A 614 18.23 -22.28 -17.39
C TRP A 614 19.03 -21.47 -16.36
N LEU A 615 18.42 -21.06 -15.24
CA LEU A 615 19.07 -20.31 -14.18
C LEU A 615 20.20 -21.12 -13.52
N ILE A 616 19.94 -22.39 -13.20
CA ILE A 616 20.92 -23.30 -12.59
C ILE A 616 22.05 -23.58 -13.57
N HIS A 617 21.73 -23.91 -14.83
CA HIS A 617 22.73 -24.18 -15.86
C HIS A 617 23.66 -22.98 -16.09
N THR A 618 23.09 -21.78 -16.24
CA THR A 618 23.85 -20.55 -16.48
C THR A 618 24.74 -20.20 -15.28
N ALA A 619 24.24 -20.41 -14.06
CA ALA A 619 25.01 -20.23 -12.83
C ALA A 619 26.16 -21.25 -12.72
N ALA A 620 25.93 -22.52 -13.05
CA ALA A 620 26.95 -23.58 -13.06
C ALA A 620 28.05 -23.30 -14.10
N GLN A 621 27.75 -22.56 -15.17
CA GLN A 621 28.74 -22.07 -16.14
C GLN A 621 29.52 -20.83 -15.68
N GLY A 622 29.25 -20.33 -14.47
CA GLY A 622 29.94 -19.20 -13.86
C GLY A 622 29.24 -17.85 -14.05
N ASN A 623 28.07 -17.79 -14.71
CA ASN A 623 27.28 -16.57 -14.81
C ASN A 623 26.11 -16.59 -13.80
N LEU A 624 26.35 -16.05 -12.62
CA LEU A 624 25.35 -15.96 -11.57
C LEU A 624 24.44 -14.71 -11.68
N GLN A 625 24.65 -13.82 -12.65
CA GLN A 625 23.88 -12.56 -12.72
C GLN A 625 22.36 -12.77 -12.88
N PRO A 626 21.87 -13.72 -13.71
CA PRO A 626 20.43 -13.97 -13.78
C PRO A 626 19.87 -14.47 -12.45
N LEU A 627 20.60 -15.35 -11.77
CA LEU A 627 20.22 -15.89 -10.46
C LEU A 627 20.17 -14.77 -9.41
N ALA A 628 21.20 -13.91 -9.40
CA ALA A 628 21.30 -12.74 -8.55
C ALA A 628 20.14 -11.75 -8.73
N ALA A 629 19.74 -11.48 -9.98
CA ALA A 629 18.61 -10.61 -10.27
C ALA A 629 17.27 -11.20 -9.77
N GLN A 630 17.08 -12.52 -9.90
CA GLN A 630 15.90 -13.20 -9.35
C GLN A 630 15.90 -13.18 -7.82
N TYR A 631 17.05 -13.35 -7.17
CA TYR A 631 17.17 -13.24 -5.72
C TYR A 631 16.69 -11.89 -5.20
N LEU A 632 17.11 -10.79 -5.83
CA LEU A 632 16.67 -9.44 -5.47
C LEU A 632 15.16 -9.21 -5.65
N LEU A 633 14.57 -9.79 -6.69
CA LEU A 633 13.11 -9.73 -6.89
C LEU A 633 12.35 -10.48 -5.80
N VAL A 634 12.82 -11.69 -5.45
CA VAL A 634 12.22 -12.52 -4.41
C VAL A 634 12.33 -11.87 -3.02
N LEU A 635 13.49 -11.30 -2.68
CA LEU A 635 13.69 -10.60 -1.40
C LEU A 635 12.69 -9.46 -1.20
N LYS A 636 12.50 -8.63 -2.23
CA LYS A 636 11.56 -7.51 -2.21
C LYS A 636 10.11 -7.95 -1.97
N ASP A 637 9.65 -9.00 -2.67
CA ASP A 637 8.26 -9.42 -2.60
C ASP A 637 7.95 -10.12 -1.26
N ASN A 638 8.94 -10.75 -0.61
CA ASN A 638 8.77 -11.41 0.68
C ASN A 638 8.71 -10.42 1.88
N ASP A 639 9.49 -9.34 1.85
CA ASP A 639 9.59 -8.36 2.95
C ASP A 639 8.33 -7.48 3.12
N THR A 640 7.40 -7.52 2.15
CA THR A 640 6.25 -6.59 2.10
C THR A 640 4.89 -7.21 2.42
N LEU A 641 4.80 -8.53 2.60
CA LEU A 641 3.52 -9.24 2.66
C LEU A 641 3.24 -10.01 3.96
N ILE A 642 4.23 -10.18 4.84
CA ILE A 642 4.09 -10.97 6.08
C ILE A 642 4.44 -10.09 7.28
N GLU A 643 3.53 -10.01 8.25
CA GLU A 643 3.84 -9.43 9.56
C GLU A 643 4.59 -10.46 10.44
N ASP A 644 5.90 -10.25 10.58
CA ASP A 644 6.80 -11.17 11.30
C ASP A 644 6.40 -11.44 12.74
N GLY A 645 5.93 -10.41 13.46
CA GLY A 645 5.48 -10.57 14.84
C GLY A 645 4.26 -11.49 14.93
N LEU A 646 3.32 -11.43 13.97
CA LEU A 646 2.23 -12.39 13.93
C LEU A 646 2.71 -13.78 13.51
N PHE A 647 3.61 -13.85 12.52
CA PHE A 647 4.19 -15.12 12.09
C PHE A 647 4.78 -15.88 13.29
N PHE A 648 5.59 -15.21 14.13
CA PHE A 648 6.16 -15.83 15.33
C PHE A 648 5.15 -16.02 16.46
N ALA A 649 4.13 -15.17 16.62
CA ALA A 649 3.08 -15.41 17.60
C ALA A 649 2.34 -16.73 17.38
N VAL A 650 2.04 -17.04 16.12
CA VAL A 650 1.45 -18.33 15.73
C VAL A 650 2.48 -19.45 15.86
N LEU A 651 3.63 -19.35 15.20
CA LEU A 651 4.61 -20.44 15.16
C LEU A 651 5.08 -20.85 16.56
N CYS A 652 5.39 -19.90 17.43
CA CYS A 652 5.88 -20.20 18.78
C CYS A 652 4.81 -20.79 19.69
N SER A 653 3.53 -20.49 19.44
CA SER A 653 2.41 -21.02 20.21
C SER A 653 1.89 -22.36 19.67
N GLU A 654 1.98 -22.61 18.36
CA GLU A 654 1.26 -23.72 17.71
C GLU A 654 2.17 -24.75 17.05
N ASP A 655 3.32 -24.34 16.52
CA ASP A 655 4.10 -25.18 15.59
C ASP A 655 5.46 -25.60 16.16
N VAL A 656 6.28 -24.63 16.55
CA VAL A 656 7.65 -24.84 17.02
C VAL A 656 7.76 -25.84 18.19
N PRO A 657 6.83 -25.86 19.17
CA PRO A 657 6.82 -26.89 20.21
C PRO A 657 6.64 -28.33 19.71
N LEU A 658 6.06 -28.50 18.52
CA LEU A 658 5.73 -29.80 17.91
C LEU A 658 6.70 -30.21 16.80
N LEU A 659 7.63 -29.33 16.40
CA LEU A 659 8.54 -29.58 15.29
C LEU A 659 9.52 -30.74 15.58
N PRO A 660 9.49 -31.82 14.78
CA PRO A 660 10.49 -32.87 14.87
C PRO A 660 11.87 -32.37 14.39
N PRO A 661 12.96 -33.10 14.68
CA PRO A 661 14.19 -32.95 13.93
C PRO A 661 13.96 -33.39 12.47
N GLU A 662 14.47 -32.62 11.50
CA GLU A 662 14.27 -32.89 10.07
C GLU A 662 15.55 -33.35 9.37
N GLY A 663 15.66 -34.66 9.17
CA GLY A 663 16.74 -35.31 8.42
C GLY A 663 18.13 -35.15 9.03
N GLU A 664 19.11 -35.81 8.42
CA GLU A 664 20.52 -35.67 8.80
C GLU A 664 21.18 -34.48 8.06
N PRO A 665 22.27 -33.90 8.61
CA PRO A 665 23.04 -32.87 7.94
C PRO A 665 23.52 -33.33 6.55
N GLY A 666 23.12 -32.60 5.50
CA GLY A 666 23.49 -32.91 4.12
C GLY A 666 22.56 -33.89 3.38
N GLU A 667 21.49 -34.37 4.01
CA GLU A 667 20.47 -35.21 3.34
C GLU A 667 19.69 -34.47 2.24
N TYR A 668 19.41 -33.18 2.48
CA TYR A 668 18.69 -32.30 1.56
C TYR A 668 19.56 -31.12 1.14
N PHE A 669 19.37 -30.62 -0.09
CA PHE A 669 20.04 -29.41 -0.59
C PHE A 669 19.62 -28.13 0.13
N PHE A 670 18.45 -28.15 0.78
CA PHE A 670 17.88 -27.01 1.48
C PHE A 670 18.33 -26.95 2.94
N TYR A 671 18.48 -25.74 3.47
CA TYR A 671 18.94 -25.50 4.84
C TYR A 671 17.80 -25.65 5.86
N ASP A 672 18.15 -26.01 7.10
CA ASP A 672 17.21 -26.10 8.21
C ASP A 672 16.92 -24.72 8.84
N VAL A 673 15.82 -24.09 8.43
CA VAL A 673 15.37 -22.81 9.00
C VAL A 673 14.71 -22.96 10.38
N THR A 674 14.36 -24.19 10.80
CA THR A 674 13.68 -24.43 12.07
C THR A 674 14.58 -24.14 13.28
N GLY A 675 15.90 -24.19 13.11
CA GLY A 675 16.86 -23.76 14.12
C GLY A 675 16.71 -22.26 14.46
N SER A 676 16.56 -21.42 13.44
CA SER A 676 16.30 -19.98 13.60
C SER A 676 14.94 -19.72 14.23
N TRP A 677 13.89 -20.46 13.85
CA TRP A 677 12.59 -20.34 14.48
C TRP A 677 12.60 -20.74 15.96
N ARG A 678 13.27 -21.85 16.30
CA ARG A 678 13.48 -22.25 17.70
C ARG A 678 14.26 -21.18 18.46
N ALA A 679 15.18 -20.46 17.82
CA ALA A 679 15.89 -19.36 18.45
C ALA A 679 14.99 -18.15 18.70
N ALA A 680 14.23 -17.71 17.71
CA ALA A 680 13.24 -16.64 17.86
C ALA A 680 12.23 -16.96 18.97
N CYS A 681 11.68 -18.18 18.99
CA CYS A 681 10.69 -18.60 19.99
C CYS A 681 11.23 -18.72 21.42
N ARG A 682 12.56 -18.73 21.64
CA ARG A 682 13.11 -18.60 22.99
C ARG A 682 12.98 -17.17 23.54
N ALA A 683 12.89 -16.17 22.67
CA ALA A 683 12.69 -14.77 23.04
C ALA A 683 11.22 -14.34 22.97
N PHE A 684 10.43 -15.01 22.13
CA PHE A 684 9.05 -14.60 21.82
C PHE A 684 8.03 -15.06 22.89
N PRO A 685 7.20 -14.15 23.45
CA PRO A 685 6.14 -14.53 24.37
C PRO A 685 5.06 -15.34 23.64
N SER A 686 4.80 -16.55 24.12
CA SER A 686 3.86 -17.49 23.49
C SER A 686 3.09 -18.31 24.54
N ASN A 687 2.01 -18.96 24.14
CA ASN A 687 1.23 -19.85 25.01
C ASN A 687 1.04 -21.24 24.37
N PRO A 688 2.08 -22.10 24.41
CA PRO A 688 2.09 -23.36 23.67
C PRO A 688 1.15 -24.45 24.22
N GLN A 689 0.69 -24.32 25.46
CA GLN A 689 -0.12 -25.37 26.10
C GLN A 689 -1.58 -25.42 25.63
N ALA A 690 -2.07 -24.35 25.00
CA ALA A 690 -3.48 -24.25 24.60
C ALA A 690 -3.85 -25.13 23.39
N HIS A 691 -2.90 -25.44 22.48
CA HIS A 691 -3.23 -25.99 21.16
C HIS A 691 -2.84 -27.46 20.94
N ALA A 692 -1.87 -28.00 21.68
CA ALA A 692 -1.26 -29.30 21.38
C ALA A 692 -2.14 -30.55 21.63
N ASN A 693 -3.33 -30.42 22.23
CA ASN A 693 -4.11 -31.56 22.76
C ASN A 693 -5.56 -31.65 22.27
N GLU A 694 -5.98 -30.85 21.30
CA GLU A 694 -7.40 -30.83 20.90
C GLU A 694 -7.69 -31.75 19.73
N ALA A 695 -8.55 -32.75 19.96
CA ALA A 695 -9.02 -33.65 18.92
C ALA A 695 -9.81 -32.90 17.83
N PHE A 696 -9.53 -33.21 16.57
CA PHE A 696 -10.29 -32.69 15.44
C PHE A 696 -11.39 -33.70 15.03
N PRO A 697 -12.68 -33.34 15.10
CA PRO A 697 -13.77 -34.25 14.75
C PRO A 697 -13.91 -34.42 13.23
N ALA A 698 -14.58 -35.48 12.79
CA ALA A 698 -15.01 -35.59 11.39
C ALA A 698 -16.12 -34.55 11.12
N LEU A 699 -15.99 -33.79 10.03
CA LEU A 699 -16.93 -32.73 9.65
C LEU A 699 -17.53 -33.02 8.26
N GLU A 700 -18.86 -33.13 8.19
CA GLU A 700 -19.62 -33.33 6.95
C GLU A 700 -19.89 -31.98 6.25
N ILE A 701 -18.82 -31.22 5.98
CA ILE A 701 -18.87 -29.96 5.24
C ILE A 701 -18.32 -30.22 3.83
N PRO A 702 -19.07 -29.94 2.75
CA PRO A 702 -18.59 -30.07 1.39
C PRO A 702 -17.30 -29.28 1.19
N THR A 703 -16.20 -30.00 0.94
CA THR A 703 -14.86 -29.42 0.93
C THR A 703 -14.08 -29.75 -0.35
N LEU A 704 -13.56 -28.73 -1.04
CA LEU A 704 -12.59 -28.91 -2.12
C LEU A 704 -11.18 -28.72 -1.56
N LEU A 705 -10.38 -29.79 -1.59
CA LEU A 705 -8.97 -29.79 -1.25
C LEU A 705 -8.15 -29.62 -2.53
N ILE A 706 -7.22 -28.68 -2.55
CA ILE A 706 -6.41 -28.34 -3.74
C ILE A 706 -4.94 -28.45 -3.35
N SER A 707 -4.16 -29.17 -4.14
CA SER A 707 -2.72 -29.31 -3.96
C SER A 707 -2.00 -29.16 -5.31
N GLY A 708 -0.83 -28.54 -5.29
CA GLY A 708 0.11 -28.68 -6.39
C GLY A 708 0.95 -29.95 -6.20
N GLU A 709 1.18 -30.70 -7.28
CA GLU A 709 2.04 -31.88 -7.23
C GLU A 709 3.45 -31.53 -6.74
N ALA A 710 3.99 -30.38 -7.17
CA ALA A 710 5.32 -29.90 -6.81
C ALA A 710 5.29 -28.79 -5.74
N ASP A 711 4.28 -28.77 -4.86
CA ASP A 711 4.21 -27.83 -3.74
C ASP A 711 5.39 -28.08 -2.74
N PRO A 712 6.26 -27.08 -2.50
CA PRO A 712 7.44 -27.21 -1.64
C PRO A 712 7.16 -26.99 -0.15
N VAL A 713 5.89 -26.81 0.25
CA VAL A 713 5.48 -26.44 1.61
C VAL A 713 4.38 -27.35 2.15
N THR A 714 3.34 -27.58 1.35
CA THR A 714 2.15 -28.34 1.73
C THR A 714 1.85 -29.37 0.64
N PRO A 715 2.62 -30.47 0.60
CA PRO A 715 2.56 -31.41 -0.51
C PRO A 715 1.22 -32.17 -0.53
N PRO A 716 0.85 -32.86 -1.63
CA PRO A 716 -0.46 -33.50 -1.78
C PRO A 716 -0.86 -34.46 -0.64
N GLU A 717 0.12 -35.10 0.00
CA GLU A 717 -0.07 -35.98 1.15
C GLU A 717 -0.78 -35.28 2.31
N ASN A 718 -0.59 -33.96 2.46
CA ASN A 718 -1.29 -33.15 3.46
C ASN A 718 -2.79 -33.04 3.16
N GLY A 719 -3.15 -32.91 1.88
CA GLY A 719 -4.55 -32.92 1.44
C GLY A 719 -5.19 -34.28 1.74
N GLU A 720 -4.48 -35.38 1.44
CA GLU A 720 -4.96 -36.73 1.76
C GLU A 720 -5.11 -36.95 3.27
N ALA A 721 -4.17 -36.44 4.08
CA ALA A 721 -4.27 -36.49 5.53
C ALA A 721 -5.49 -35.74 6.08
N ALA A 722 -5.87 -34.61 5.46
CA ALA A 722 -7.06 -33.86 5.84
C ALA A 722 -8.37 -34.63 5.54
N ARG A 723 -8.41 -35.50 4.52
CA ARG A 723 -9.61 -36.27 4.16
C ARG A 723 -10.12 -37.17 5.28
N LYS A 724 -9.22 -37.62 6.17
CA LYS A 724 -9.60 -38.37 7.38
C LYS A 724 -10.64 -37.64 8.23
N TYR A 725 -10.57 -36.31 8.25
CA TYR A 725 -11.45 -35.44 9.02
C TYR A 725 -12.58 -34.83 8.19
N LEU A 726 -12.51 -34.97 6.86
CA LEU A 726 -13.42 -34.35 5.90
C LEU A 726 -13.99 -35.43 4.97
N PRO A 727 -14.93 -36.27 5.45
CA PRO A 727 -15.49 -37.36 4.66
C PRO A 727 -16.23 -36.88 3.40
N ASP A 728 -16.79 -35.66 3.41
CA ASP A 728 -17.44 -35.02 2.25
C ASP A 728 -16.46 -34.10 1.50
N SER A 729 -15.33 -34.66 1.06
CA SER A 729 -14.29 -33.90 0.35
C SER A 729 -13.94 -34.46 -1.03
N LEU A 730 -13.58 -33.53 -1.92
CA LEU A 730 -12.96 -33.80 -3.21
C LEU A 730 -11.54 -33.24 -3.18
N HIS A 731 -10.54 -34.10 -3.36
CA HIS A 731 -9.13 -33.68 -3.45
C HIS A 731 -8.68 -33.67 -4.90
N VAL A 732 -8.17 -32.53 -5.35
CA VAL A 732 -7.58 -32.35 -6.68
C VAL A 732 -6.09 -32.02 -6.55
N VAL A 733 -5.27 -32.71 -7.33
CA VAL A 733 -3.82 -32.51 -7.38
C VAL A 733 -3.45 -32.04 -8.78
N LEU A 734 -2.88 -30.83 -8.88
CA LEU A 734 -2.51 -30.24 -10.16
C LEU A 734 -1.08 -30.67 -10.54
N PRO A 735 -0.89 -31.36 -11.69
CA PRO A 735 0.43 -31.83 -12.11
C PRO A 735 1.44 -30.70 -12.33
N GLY A 736 2.65 -30.86 -11.79
CA GLY A 736 3.76 -29.91 -11.89
C GLY A 736 3.51 -28.51 -11.30
N MET A 737 2.39 -28.29 -10.60
CA MET A 737 2.08 -27.00 -10.00
C MET A 737 2.68 -26.83 -8.60
N GLY A 738 2.96 -25.59 -8.23
CA GLY A 738 3.54 -25.19 -6.94
C GLY A 738 2.50 -24.96 -5.84
N HIS A 739 2.68 -23.94 -5.03
CA HIS A 739 1.85 -23.62 -3.87
C HIS A 739 0.76 -22.58 -4.19
N GLY A 740 -0.49 -22.84 -3.75
CA GLY A 740 -1.62 -21.92 -3.95
C GLY A 740 -2.15 -21.89 -5.39
N ASN A 741 -3.05 -22.82 -5.71
CA ASN A 741 -3.55 -23.10 -7.06
C ASN A 741 -5.04 -22.84 -7.29
N PHE A 742 -5.77 -22.22 -6.36
CA PHE A 742 -7.23 -22.03 -6.46
C PHE A 742 -7.66 -21.23 -7.69
N TYR A 743 -6.75 -20.44 -8.27
CA TYR A 743 -6.97 -19.60 -9.43
C TYR A 743 -6.43 -20.20 -10.75
N VAL A 744 -5.76 -21.36 -10.69
CA VAL A 744 -5.04 -21.95 -11.83
C VAL A 744 -5.98 -22.75 -12.73
N GLY A 745 -5.84 -22.55 -14.04
CA GLY A 745 -6.51 -23.38 -15.05
C GLY A 745 -8.02 -23.46 -14.86
N CYS A 746 -8.55 -24.67 -14.66
CA CYS A 746 -9.98 -24.90 -14.48
C CYS A 746 -10.48 -24.84 -13.03
N VAL A 747 -9.58 -24.70 -12.05
CA VAL A 747 -9.92 -24.74 -10.61
C VAL A 747 -10.95 -23.69 -10.19
N PRO A 748 -10.93 -22.43 -10.70
CA PRO A 748 -12.01 -21.46 -10.44
C PRO A 748 -13.40 -21.99 -10.82
N GLY A 749 -13.48 -22.82 -11.85
CA GLY A 749 -14.70 -23.51 -12.26
C GLY A 749 -15.17 -24.57 -11.26
N LEU A 750 -14.24 -25.27 -10.60
CA LEU A 750 -14.53 -26.24 -9.54
C LEU A 750 -14.98 -25.53 -8.25
N VAL A 751 -14.27 -24.47 -7.85
CA VAL A 751 -14.63 -23.60 -6.72
C VAL A 751 -16.06 -23.09 -6.91
N ARG A 752 -16.38 -22.55 -8.10
CA ARG A 752 -17.74 -22.10 -8.42
C ARG A 752 -18.77 -23.22 -8.31
N GLN A 753 -18.48 -24.42 -8.82
CA GLN A 753 -19.41 -25.54 -8.76
C GLN A 753 -19.70 -25.98 -7.33
N LEU A 754 -18.67 -26.09 -6.48
CA LEU A 754 -18.83 -26.39 -5.07
C LEU A 754 -19.71 -25.34 -4.39
N VAL A 755 -19.36 -24.06 -4.56
CA VAL A 755 -20.05 -22.95 -3.92
C VAL A 755 -21.49 -22.79 -4.45
N GLU A 756 -21.78 -23.09 -5.71
CA GLU A 756 -23.15 -23.10 -6.23
C GLU A 756 -23.96 -24.30 -5.69
N LYS A 757 -23.40 -25.51 -5.74
CA LYS A 757 -24.11 -26.76 -5.39
C LYS A 757 -24.20 -27.03 -3.89
N ALA A 758 -23.29 -26.50 -3.08
CA ALA A 758 -23.06 -26.94 -1.70
C ALA A 758 -22.86 -28.45 -1.58
N SER A 759 -22.14 -29.05 -2.54
CA SER A 759 -21.85 -30.47 -2.55
C SER A 759 -20.65 -30.72 -3.47
N VAL A 760 -19.81 -31.68 -3.11
CA VAL A 760 -18.75 -32.19 -4.00
C VAL A 760 -19.29 -33.22 -5.01
N GLU A 761 -20.51 -33.72 -4.80
CA GLU A 761 -21.12 -34.72 -5.67
C GLU A 761 -21.37 -34.17 -7.08
N GLY A 762 -20.93 -34.94 -8.09
CA GLY A 762 -21.07 -34.57 -9.49
C GLY A 762 -20.25 -33.34 -9.92
N ILE A 763 -19.20 -32.96 -9.17
CA ILE A 763 -18.15 -32.07 -9.67
C ILE A 763 -17.18 -32.89 -10.53
N ASP A 764 -17.11 -32.58 -11.82
CA ASP A 764 -16.14 -33.19 -12.74
C ASP A 764 -14.78 -32.47 -12.64
N ALA A 765 -13.82 -33.13 -12.00
CA ALA A 765 -12.44 -32.65 -11.85
C ALA A 765 -11.50 -33.10 -12.97
N GLY A 766 -11.97 -33.80 -14.02
CA GLY A 766 -11.13 -34.32 -15.10
C GLY A 766 -10.43 -33.23 -15.93
N CYS A 767 -10.79 -31.96 -15.75
CA CYS A 767 -10.06 -30.83 -16.34
C CYS A 767 -8.67 -30.59 -15.69
N VAL A 768 -8.46 -31.06 -14.46
CA VAL A 768 -7.21 -30.87 -13.72
C VAL A 768 -6.05 -31.63 -14.38
N GLU A 769 -6.31 -32.84 -14.89
CA GLU A 769 -5.32 -33.65 -15.62
C GLU A 769 -4.81 -32.97 -16.90
N ARG A 770 -5.59 -32.04 -17.46
CA ARG A 770 -5.22 -31.27 -18.66
C ARG A 770 -4.53 -29.96 -18.32
N THR A 771 -4.45 -29.60 -17.05
CA THR A 771 -3.77 -28.40 -16.59
C THR A 771 -2.28 -28.73 -16.48
N ALA A 772 -1.48 -28.13 -17.35
CA ALA A 772 -0.04 -28.35 -17.40
C ALA A 772 0.72 -27.03 -17.14
N PRO A 773 1.89 -27.07 -16.48
CA PRO A 773 2.70 -25.88 -16.33
C PRO A 773 3.28 -25.40 -17.67
N LEU A 774 3.68 -24.13 -17.73
CA LEU A 774 4.32 -23.55 -18.91
C LEU A 774 5.58 -24.33 -19.34
N PRO A 775 5.94 -24.37 -20.63
CA PRO A 775 7.18 -24.99 -21.09
C PRO A 775 8.43 -24.38 -20.43
N PHE A 776 9.49 -25.18 -20.27
CA PHE A 776 10.75 -24.71 -19.68
C PHE A 776 11.46 -23.68 -20.55
N PHE A 777 12.09 -22.71 -19.90
CA PHE A 777 13.06 -21.85 -20.58
C PHE A 777 14.30 -22.68 -20.87
N VAL A 778 14.65 -22.81 -22.15
CA VAL A 778 15.91 -23.45 -22.59
C VAL A 778 16.98 -22.42 -22.92
N SER A 779 16.63 -21.14 -22.88
CA SER A 779 17.53 -19.99 -23.01
C SER A 779 16.90 -18.75 -22.37
N ALA A 780 17.64 -17.63 -22.35
CA ALA A 780 17.11 -16.33 -21.92
C ALA A 780 15.90 -15.85 -22.74
N LEU A 781 15.67 -16.41 -23.94
CA LEU A 781 14.57 -16.03 -24.83
C LEU A 781 13.28 -16.84 -24.59
N GLY A 782 13.31 -17.86 -23.74
CA GLY A 782 12.15 -18.72 -23.48
C GLY A 782 12.30 -20.16 -23.98
N PRO A 783 11.17 -20.89 -24.11
CA PRO A 783 11.13 -22.22 -24.68
C PRO A 783 11.47 -22.21 -26.17
N GLN A 784 11.93 -23.35 -26.71
CA GLN A 784 12.06 -23.54 -28.15
C GLN A 784 10.76 -24.14 -28.75
N PRO A 785 10.41 -23.77 -29.99
CA PRO A 785 9.17 -24.18 -30.66
C PRO A 785 9.13 -25.67 -31.05
#